data_AF-A0A4Z0YUG8-F1
#
_entry.id   AF-A0A4Z0YUG8-F1
#
_cell.length_a   1.000
_cell.length_b   1.000
_cell.length_c   1.000
_cell.angle_alpha   90.00
_cell.angle_beta   90.00
_cell.angle_gamma   90.00
#
_symmetry.space_group_name_H-M   'P 1'
#
loop_
_entity.id
_entity.type
_entity.pdbx_description
1 polymer ?
#
loop_
_entity_poly.entity_id
_entity_poly.type
_entity_poly.pdbx_seq_one_letter_code
_entity_poly.pdbx_strand_id
1 'polypeptide(L)'
;MFGLDNPAVLQALHLFLEGGANVDLPATFERPYLLHRAKHTFRNWMPTILDVVYFQDAKLYSFLVDHSVKFKVEPTRSGIHHSASKGIEPLRMYLLSCISNTPAEQDALVDIVLTEEFLRGGDSNFDVICNLLDYNLGFQASRFDLNTSAMLFCIIEKAKQQGMHPAVPQIVKTLTQSGAIIVDETIRAAVDRKGTTFLQLLSRYGADFKNQGALALCSAAQFGNYSAVNWLLDKGVDVNTTLQADLIEQENGEQVKITIIAHASIFGPHGREYAKIFDHKIWRHEEMPTIGYDMFEYLVYRGAKLRANPTDTSPRQLLHLIIGIGAGEDNWESFFAKIKLILNTEPLRDDESRVDRCPLEACFWGPFFWSSLTTLPQKLLILDYLLKCGISVRQRCVLPYLLLLGAPRSEIEKMLNSGADLNAHCGRWWRSPDLGVFREHRQRTPIEAAVEAGSLDWVRTLIERGADANSPAKGFGGRTALQAACEAECGSPEDRANNINLIKLLIANGADVNAPPASGCGVTAFQCAAAKGNFEVALLLLDNGADINASPSNGGFCALDGAVWGGRTDMVQFLLNIGAVSYPKGESGYREAIRSSRNGAITDLIRQYALKGGKSGEELSADWFDNFKADDTDEASDAEMENQPSWEDWLPL
;
A
#
# COMPACT_ATOMS: atom_id res chain seq x y z
N MET A 1 -8.25 -6.14 -36.01
CA MET A 1 -8.16 -6.14 -37.49
C MET A 1 -9.50 -5.71 -38.05
N PHE A 2 -9.49 -4.76 -38.99
CA PHE A 2 -10.69 -4.08 -39.49
C PHE A 2 -11.59 -4.95 -40.38
N GLY A 3 -11.22 -6.22 -40.63
CA GLY A 3 -12.05 -7.18 -41.35
C GLY A 3 -12.13 -6.91 -42.86
N LEU A 4 -11.04 -6.46 -43.48
CA LEU A 4 -10.98 -6.17 -44.94
C LEU A 4 -11.32 -7.36 -45.84
N ASP A 5 -11.23 -8.59 -45.32
CA ASP A 5 -11.62 -9.80 -46.02
C ASP A 5 -13.17 -9.93 -46.14
N ASN A 6 -13.93 -9.09 -45.43
CA ASN A 6 -15.38 -9.00 -45.56
C ASN A 6 -15.75 -8.05 -46.72
N PRO A 7 -16.39 -8.55 -47.80
CA PRO A 7 -16.74 -7.75 -48.96
C PRO A 7 -17.62 -6.54 -48.64
N ALA A 8 -18.49 -6.63 -47.64
CA ALA A 8 -19.36 -5.53 -47.23
C ALA A 8 -18.57 -4.39 -46.57
N VAL A 9 -17.54 -4.72 -45.80
CA VAL A 9 -16.64 -3.72 -45.17
C VAL A 9 -15.82 -3.01 -46.24
N LEU A 10 -15.25 -3.77 -47.18
CA LEU A 10 -14.47 -3.21 -48.29
C LEU A 10 -15.33 -2.31 -49.18
N GLN A 11 -16.56 -2.73 -49.50
CA GLN A 11 -17.50 -1.94 -50.30
C GLN A 11 -17.90 -0.64 -49.59
N ALA A 12 -18.17 -0.69 -48.28
CA ALA A 12 -18.47 0.51 -47.50
C ALA A 12 -17.28 1.49 -47.47
N LEU A 13 -16.05 0.97 -47.33
CA LEU A 13 -14.83 1.77 -47.33
C LEU A 13 -14.62 2.49 -48.67
N HIS A 14 -14.83 1.80 -49.79
CA HIS A 14 -14.82 2.41 -51.13
C HIS A 14 -15.85 3.53 -51.26
N LEU A 15 -17.10 3.28 -50.83
CA LEU A 15 -18.16 4.30 -50.88
C LEU A 15 -17.82 5.55 -50.07
N PHE A 16 -17.18 5.40 -48.90
CA PHE A 16 -16.74 6.54 -48.11
C PHE A 16 -15.65 7.34 -48.83
N LEU A 17 -14.65 6.68 -49.41
CA LEU A 17 -13.56 7.35 -50.14
C LEU A 17 -14.06 8.04 -51.41
N GLU A 18 -14.93 7.38 -52.19
CA GLU A 18 -15.59 7.98 -53.35
C GLU A 18 -16.49 9.16 -52.95
N GLY A 19 -17.12 9.09 -51.77
CA GLY A 19 -17.88 10.17 -51.15
C GLY A 19 -17.04 11.33 -50.59
N GLY A 20 -15.72 11.30 -50.76
CA GLY A 20 -14.81 12.37 -50.32
C GLY A 20 -14.34 12.27 -48.88
N ALA A 21 -14.41 11.09 -48.25
CA ALA A 21 -13.82 10.88 -46.92
C ALA A 21 -12.31 11.18 -46.95
N ASN A 22 -11.86 11.97 -45.97
CA ASN A 22 -10.49 12.45 -45.91
C ASN A 22 -9.70 11.73 -44.81
N VAL A 23 -8.71 10.93 -45.22
CA VAL A 23 -7.82 10.16 -44.33
C VAL A 23 -6.77 11.01 -43.62
N ASP A 24 -6.61 12.27 -44.04
CA ASP A 24 -5.66 13.25 -43.47
C ASP A 24 -6.27 14.09 -42.35
N LEU A 25 -7.55 13.84 -41.99
CA LEU A 25 -8.17 14.49 -40.85
C LEU A 25 -7.47 14.08 -39.54
N PRO A 26 -7.33 15.01 -38.58
CA PRO A 26 -6.81 14.69 -37.25
C PRO A 26 -7.62 13.56 -36.61
N ALA A 27 -6.92 12.58 -36.03
CA ALA A 27 -7.58 11.49 -35.34
C ALA A 27 -8.25 11.98 -34.05
N THR A 28 -9.56 11.74 -33.89
CA THR A 28 -10.36 12.12 -32.72
C THR A 28 -10.54 10.91 -31.78
N PHE A 29 -9.49 10.46 -31.10
CA PHE A 29 -9.59 9.37 -30.13
C PHE A 29 -8.91 9.72 -28.80
N GLU A 30 -9.45 9.22 -27.69
CA GLU A 30 -8.99 9.55 -26.34
C GLU A 30 -7.63 8.93 -25.96
N ARG A 31 -7.16 7.88 -26.66
CA ARG A 31 -5.92 7.14 -26.35
C ARG A 31 -5.41 6.46 -27.63
N PRO A 32 -4.29 6.90 -28.28
CA PRO A 32 -3.10 6.04 -28.19
C PRO A 32 -1.69 6.68 -28.31
N TYR A 33 -1.49 7.97 -28.58
CA TYR A 33 -0.11 8.52 -28.61
C TYR A 33 0.20 9.35 -27.36
N LEU A 34 1.11 8.84 -26.55
CA LEU A 34 1.52 9.41 -25.26
C LEU A 34 2.07 10.85 -25.36
N LEU A 35 2.36 11.37 -26.56
CA LEU A 35 2.97 12.69 -26.78
C LEU A 35 2.04 13.76 -27.38
N HIS A 36 0.75 13.49 -27.60
CA HIS A 36 -0.20 14.51 -28.09
C HIS A 36 -0.36 15.74 -27.17
N ARG A 37 0.16 15.67 -25.93
CA ARG A 37 0.17 16.75 -24.95
C ARG A 37 1.52 17.41 -24.76
N ALA A 38 2.52 17.14 -25.61
CA ALA A 38 3.71 17.99 -25.65
C ALA A 38 3.23 19.43 -25.95
N LYS A 39 3.57 20.39 -25.08
CA LYS A 39 3.09 21.79 -25.13
C LYS A 39 3.39 22.52 -26.47
N HIS A 40 4.08 21.87 -27.41
CA HIS A 40 4.69 22.46 -28.60
C HIS A 40 4.43 21.71 -29.92
N THR A 41 3.55 20.70 -29.97
CA THR A 41 3.19 20.08 -31.27
C THR A 41 2.24 21.00 -32.04
N PHE A 42 2.68 21.55 -33.17
CA PHE A 42 1.82 22.39 -34.03
C PHE A 42 0.59 21.62 -34.52
N ARG A 43 -0.56 22.32 -34.68
CA ARG A 43 -1.84 21.70 -35.07
C ARG A 43 -1.79 20.93 -36.39
N ASN A 44 -0.98 21.39 -37.35
CA ASN A 44 -0.76 20.71 -38.64
C ASN A 44 0.04 19.41 -38.49
N TRP A 45 0.72 19.18 -37.36
CA TRP A 45 1.44 17.95 -37.05
C TRP A 45 0.67 17.06 -36.07
N MET A 46 -0.64 17.22 -35.94
CA MET A 46 -1.46 16.22 -35.24
C MET A 46 -1.53 14.92 -36.05
N PRO A 47 -1.45 13.74 -35.41
CA PRO A 47 -1.64 12.45 -36.08
C PRO A 47 -2.97 12.39 -36.83
N THR A 48 -2.90 11.89 -38.06
CA THR A 48 -4.08 11.71 -38.91
C THR A 48 -4.70 10.33 -38.69
N ILE A 49 -5.90 10.12 -39.26
CA ILE A 49 -6.52 8.78 -39.31
C ILE A 49 -5.55 7.79 -39.98
N LEU A 50 -4.86 8.20 -41.05
CA LEU A 50 -3.88 7.35 -41.73
C LEU A 50 -2.70 6.95 -40.82
N ASP A 51 -2.18 7.89 -40.02
CA ASP A 51 -1.08 7.59 -39.08
C ASP A 51 -1.51 6.55 -38.03
N VAL A 52 -2.75 6.61 -37.54
CA VAL A 52 -3.31 5.60 -36.61
C VAL A 52 -3.36 4.22 -37.26
N VAL A 53 -3.89 4.17 -38.47
CA VAL A 53 -4.04 2.93 -39.21
C VAL A 53 -2.68 2.28 -39.47
N TYR A 54 -1.64 3.06 -39.77
CA TYR A 54 -0.29 2.55 -40.01
C TYR A 54 0.22 1.63 -38.90
N PHE A 55 0.02 2.02 -37.63
CA PHE A 55 0.51 1.24 -36.49
C PHE A 55 -0.43 0.11 -36.05
N GLN A 56 -1.67 0.08 -36.53
CA GLN A 56 -2.69 -0.87 -36.08
C GLN A 56 -3.06 -1.93 -37.12
N ASP A 57 -3.05 -1.58 -38.41
CA ASP A 57 -3.50 -2.45 -39.48
C ASP A 57 -2.77 -2.13 -40.80
N ALA A 58 -1.68 -2.88 -41.05
CA ALA A 58 -0.85 -2.70 -42.23
C ALA A 58 -1.62 -2.91 -43.56
N LYS A 59 -2.60 -3.82 -43.57
CA LYS A 59 -3.43 -4.06 -44.77
C LYS A 59 -4.30 -2.83 -45.06
N LEU A 60 -4.97 -2.30 -44.05
CA LEU A 60 -5.78 -1.09 -44.19
C LEU A 60 -4.92 0.13 -44.55
N TYR A 61 -3.73 0.26 -43.98
CA TYR A 61 -2.81 1.34 -44.34
C TYR A 61 -2.45 1.31 -45.83
N SER A 62 -2.08 0.14 -46.35
CA SER A 62 -1.70 -0.02 -47.76
C SER A 62 -2.83 0.35 -48.72
N PHE A 63 -4.09 0.18 -48.30
CA PHE A 63 -5.26 0.56 -49.08
C PHE A 63 -5.54 2.07 -49.02
N LEU A 64 -5.32 2.69 -47.85
CA LEU A 64 -5.67 4.10 -47.62
C LEU A 64 -4.56 5.09 -48.03
N VAL A 65 -3.29 4.69 -48.05
CA VAL A 65 -2.15 5.60 -48.27
C VAL A 65 -2.23 6.37 -49.59
N ASP A 66 -2.72 5.75 -50.66
CA ASP A 66 -2.85 6.39 -51.97
C ASP A 66 -3.94 7.47 -52.01
N HIS A 67 -4.85 7.47 -51.03
CA HIS A 67 -5.93 8.46 -50.87
C HIS A 67 -5.50 9.64 -49.99
N SER A 68 -4.29 9.62 -49.43
CA SER A 68 -3.73 10.73 -48.67
C SER A 68 -3.09 11.77 -49.61
N VAL A 69 -3.54 13.02 -49.47
CA VAL A 69 -2.93 14.17 -50.15
C VAL A 69 -1.71 14.62 -49.34
N LYS A 70 -1.85 14.61 -48.01
CA LYS A 70 -0.82 15.00 -47.06
C LYS A 70 0.47 14.20 -47.22
N PHE A 71 0.35 12.87 -47.27
CA PHE A 71 1.49 11.95 -47.41
C PHE A 71 2.33 12.21 -48.67
N LYS A 72 1.71 12.70 -49.75
CA LYS A 72 2.36 12.95 -51.05
C LYS A 72 3.07 14.30 -51.12
N VAL A 73 2.73 15.24 -50.25
CA VAL A 73 3.17 16.65 -50.36
C VAL A 73 4.02 17.09 -49.18
N GLU A 74 3.69 16.66 -47.96
CA GLU A 74 4.38 17.10 -46.73
C GLU A 74 4.86 15.91 -45.89
N PRO A 75 5.85 16.09 -44.99
CA PRO A 75 6.36 14.98 -44.20
C PRO A 75 5.29 14.52 -43.19
N THR A 76 5.10 13.20 -43.11
CA THR A 76 4.13 12.55 -42.20
C THR A 76 4.81 11.59 -41.25
N ARG A 77 4.18 11.26 -40.12
CA ARG A 77 4.73 10.28 -39.17
C ARG A 77 4.90 8.91 -39.81
N SER A 78 3.85 8.43 -40.47
CA SER A 78 3.87 7.16 -41.20
C SER A 78 4.91 7.16 -42.33
N GLY A 79 5.08 8.26 -43.06
CA GLY A 79 6.10 8.39 -44.11
C GLY A 79 7.54 8.38 -43.58
N ILE A 80 7.80 9.10 -42.50
CA ILE A 80 9.10 9.10 -41.80
C ILE A 80 9.41 7.69 -41.29
N HIS A 81 8.47 7.09 -40.54
CA HIS A 81 8.65 5.76 -39.97
C HIS A 81 8.85 4.69 -41.05
N HIS A 82 8.01 4.69 -42.08
CA HIS A 82 8.12 3.74 -43.19
C HIS A 82 9.44 3.88 -43.94
N SER A 83 9.86 5.11 -44.23
CA SER A 83 11.14 5.34 -44.93
C SER A 83 12.34 4.95 -44.06
N ALA A 84 12.31 5.29 -42.76
CA ALA A 84 13.33 4.87 -41.80
C ALA A 84 13.43 3.35 -41.65
N SER A 85 12.31 2.62 -41.78
CA SER A 85 12.32 1.14 -41.76
C SER A 85 13.08 0.52 -42.93
N LYS A 86 13.26 1.27 -44.03
CA LYS A 86 14.01 0.86 -45.22
C LYS A 86 15.48 1.29 -45.19
N GLY A 87 15.87 2.16 -44.24
CA GLY A 87 17.23 2.66 -44.09
C GLY A 87 17.32 4.19 -44.02
N ILE A 88 18.52 4.67 -43.68
CA ILE A 88 18.83 6.11 -43.60
C ILE A 88 18.70 6.85 -44.94
N GLU A 89 19.12 6.24 -46.05
CA GLU A 89 19.10 6.89 -47.36
C GLU A 89 17.65 7.06 -47.89
N PRO A 90 16.77 6.03 -47.82
CA PRO A 90 15.35 6.22 -48.11
C PRO A 90 14.68 7.32 -47.27
N LEU A 91 15.04 7.44 -45.97
CA LEU A 91 14.54 8.50 -45.11
C LEU A 91 14.96 9.89 -45.61
N ARG A 92 16.25 10.07 -45.95
CA ARG A 92 16.78 11.33 -46.52
C ARG A 92 16.07 11.69 -47.81
N MET A 93 15.90 10.73 -48.71
CA MET A 93 15.22 10.94 -49.99
C MET A 93 13.74 11.29 -49.82
N TYR A 94 13.04 10.66 -48.87
CA TYR A 94 11.66 11.00 -48.56
C TYR A 94 11.54 12.45 -48.07
N LEU A 95 12.35 12.85 -47.09
CA LEU A 95 12.31 14.21 -46.53
C LEU A 95 12.67 15.28 -47.57
N LEU A 96 13.60 14.99 -48.48
CA LEU A 96 13.94 15.88 -49.61
C LEU A 96 12.80 16.00 -50.64
N SER A 97 11.93 15.00 -50.75
CA SER A 97 10.81 15.00 -51.71
C SER A 97 9.59 15.79 -51.25
N CYS A 98 9.48 16.12 -49.95
CA CYS A 98 8.36 16.86 -49.40
C CYS A 98 8.50 18.38 -49.62
N ILE A 99 7.40 19.06 -49.99
CA ILE A 99 7.39 20.45 -50.50
C ILE A 99 7.34 21.51 -49.39
N SER A 100 7.17 21.15 -48.13
CA SER A 100 7.02 22.15 -47.06
C SER A 100 7.62 21.69 -45.75
N ASN A 101 8.65 22.43 -45.34
CA ASN A 101 9.13 22.72 -43.98
C ASN A 101 10.61 23.14 -44.09
N THR A 102 11.04 24.14 -43.33
CA THR A 102 12.48 24.45 -43.17
C THR A 102 13.21 23.20 -42.63
N PRO A 103 14.52 23.03 -42.87
CA PRO A 103 15.28 21.90 -42.31
C PRO A 103 15.06 21.73 -40.79
N ALA A 104 14.98 22.85 -40.06
CA ALA A 104 14.70 22.85 -38.62
C ALA A 104 13.31 22.32 -38.24
N GLU A 105 12.30 22.47 -39.09
CA GLU A 105 10.95 21.92 -38.89
C GLU A 105 10.88 20.43 -39.26
N GLN A 106 11.64 20.00 -40.27
CA GLN A 106 11.78 18.58 -40.60
C GLN A 106 12.49 17.83 -39.48
N ASP A 107 13.59 18.37 -38.96
CA ASP A 107 14.32 17.80 -37.81
C ASP A 107 13.41 17.72 -36.57
N ALA A 108 12.59 18.75 -36.33
CA ALA A 108 11.62 18.75 -35.23
C ALA A 108 10.59 17.62 -35.35
N LEU A 109 10.09 17.34 -36.56
CA LEU A 109 9.13 16.26 -36.79
C LEU A 109 9.79 14.88 -36.68
N VAL A 110 11.04 14.73 -37.14
CA VAL A 110 11.83 13.51 -36.93
C VAL A 110 12.04 13.27 -35.43
N ASP A 111 12.32 14.31 -34.64
CA ASP A 111 12.46 14.21 -33.19
C ASP A 111 11.15 13.76 -32.50
N ILE A 112 9.99 14.21 -32.99
CA ILE A 112 8.68 13.75 -32.53
C ILE A 112 8.54 12.25 -32.77
N VAL A 113 8.74 11.80 -34.02
CA VAL A 113 8.60 10.39 -34.40
C VAL A 113 9.56 9.51 -33.62
N LEU A 114 10.81 9.97 -33.45
CA LEU A 114 11.81 9.28 -32.65
C LEU A 114 11.36 9.14 -31.18
N THR A 115 10.91 10.23 -30.56
CA THR A 115 10.43 10.21 -29.16
C THR A 115 9.20 9.30 -28.99
N GLU A 116 8.29 9.31 -29.97
CA GLU A 116 7.14 8.41 -30.03
C GLU A 116 7.60 6.94 -30.07
N GLU A 117 8.60 6.59 -30.87
CA GLU A 117 9.14 5.22 -30.91
C GLU A 117 9.77 4.78 -29.58
N PHE A 118 10.39 5.67 -28.81
CA PHE A 118 10.88 5.33 -27.46
C PHE A 118 9.76 5.10 -26.47
N LEU A 119 8.68 5.89 -26.52
CA LEU A 119 7.57 5.82 -25.55
C LEU A 119 6.45 4.85 -25.93
N ARG A 120 6.38 4.42 -27.20
CA ARG A 120 5.34 3.50 -27.67
C ARG A 120 5.40 2.18 -26.91
N GLY A 121 4.25 1.73 -26.38
CA GLY A 121 4.10 0.39 -25.82
C GLY A 121 4.00 -0.68 -26.93
N GLY A 122 4.59 -1.86 -26.70
CA GLY A 122 4.61 -2.97 -27.65
C GLY A 122 5.91 -3.11 -28.46
N ASP A 123 5.86 -3.87 -29.56
CA ASP A 123 7.04 -4.17 -30.39
C ASP A 123 7.64 -2.91 -30.98
N SER A 124 8.96 -2.79 -30.89
CA SER A 124 9.70 -1.59 -31.27
C SER A 124 10.58 -1.90 -32.45
N ASN A 125 10.57 -1.03 -33.46
CA ASN A 125 11.41 -1.23 -34.62
C ASN A 125 12.78 -0.60 -34.35
N PHE A 126 13.72 -1.41 -33.86
CA PHE A 126 15.07 -0.93 -33.52
C PHE A 126 15.81 -0.36 -34.74
N ASP A 127 15.56 -0.86 -35.95
CA ASP A 127 16.16 -0.31 -37.16
C ASP A 127 15.64 1.10 -37.47
N VAL A 128 14.33 1.32 -37.31
CA VAL A 128 13.74 2.66 -37.41
C VAL A 128 14.38 3.61 -36.41
N ILE A 129 14.48 3.21 -35.14
CA ILE A 129 15.09 4.05 -34.09
C ILE A 129 16.55 4.38 -34.43
N CYS A 130 17.33 3.37 -34.87
CA CYS A 130 18.73 3.56 -35.25
C CYS A 130 18.86 4.55 -36.41
N ASN A 131 18.06 4.38 -37.47
CA ASN A 131 18.10 5.24 -38.65
C ASN A 131 17.63 6.68 -38.34
N LEU A 132 16.64 6.86 -37.46
CA LEU A 132 16.20 8.19 -37.03
C LEU A 132 17.27 8.90 -36.18
N LEU A 133 17.96 8.17 -35.29
CA LEU A 133 19.08 8.71 -34.51
C LEU A 133 20.27 9.09 -35.40
N ASP A 134 20.61 8.26 -36.37
CA ASP A 134 21.71 8.53 -37.31
C ASP A 134 21.39 9.70 -38.27
N TYR A 135 20.10 9.96 -38.53
CA TYR A 135 19.67 11.13 -39.29
C TYR A 135 19.95 12.43 -38.52
N ASN A 136 19.58 12.47 -37.22
CA ASN A 136 19.69 13.68 -36.41
C ASN A 136 20.87 13.65 -35.42
N LEU A 137 22.09 13.79 -35.97
CA LEU A 137 23.35 13.93 -35.21
C LEU A 137 23.42 15.30 -34.48
N GLY A 138 22.52 15.50 -33.52
CA GLY A 138 22.36 16.75 -32.77
C GLY A 138 21.11 16.80 -31.90
N PHE A 139 20.43 15.65 -31.72
CA PHE A 139 19.16 15.47 -31.03
C PHE A 139 18.96 16.41 -29.83
N GLN A 140 18.03 17.36 -29.95
CA GLN A 140 17.64 18.28 -28.88
C GLN A 140 16.45 17.71 -28.11
N ALA A 141 16.74 16.73 -27.26
CA ALA A 141 15.82 16.01 -26.37
C ALA A 141 14.89 16.91 -25.53
N SER A 142 15.27 18.18 -25.35
CA SER A 142 14.61 19.16 -24.50
C SER A 142 13.26 19.68 -25.00
N ARG A 143 12.85 19.36 -26.25
CA ARG A 143 11.56 19.85 -26.80
C ARG A 143 10.33 19.04 -26.34
N PHE A 144 10.54 17.79 -25.89
CA PHE A 144 9.46 16.85 -25.60
C PHE A 144 9.50 16.29 -24.17
N ASP A 145 10.25 16.94 -23.28
CA ASP A 145 10.45 16.49 -21.91
C ASP A 145 10.83 15.00 -21.85
N LEU A 146 11.77 14.53 -22.69
CA LEU A 146 12.36 13.19 -22.60
C LEU A 146 13.86 13.26 -22.90
N ASN A 147 14.70 13.14 -21.87
CA ASN A 147 16.15 13.22 -22.05
C ASN A 147 16.78 11.93 -22.63
N THR A 148 18.01 12.04 -23.14
CA THR A 148 18.76 10.93 -23.76
C THR A 148 19.02 9.75 -22.81
N SER A 149 19.07 9.97 -21.49
CA SER A 149 19.23 8.92 -20.49
C SER A 149 17.94 8.11 -20.29
N ALA A 150 16.79 8.78 -20.33
CA ALA A 150 15.48 8.12 -20.31
C ALA A 150 15.23 7.32 -21.60
N MET A 151 15.66 7.86 -22.76
CA MET A 151 15.65 7.12 -24.03
C MET A 151 16.51 5.86 -23.98
N LEU A 152 17.71 5.96 -23.41
CA LEU A 152 18.60 4.81 -23.22
C LEU A 152 17.93 3.73 -22.36
N PHE A 153 17.29 4.12 -21.26
CA PHE A 153 16.51 3.21 -20.42
C PHE A 153 15.40 2.49 -21.20
N CYS A 154 14.59 3.23 -21.97
CA CYS A 154 13.51 2.65 -22.77
C CYS A 154 14.03 1.59 -23.76
N ILE A 155 15.19 1.82 -24.39
CA ILE A 155 15.79 0.85 -25.32
C ILE A 155 16.23 -0.41 -24.64
N ILE A 156 16.83 -0.30 -23.45
CA ILE A 156 17.26 -1.47 -22.70
C ILE A 156 16.05 -2.30 -22.25
N GLU A 157 15.00 -1.67 -21.74
CA GLU A 157 13.76 -2.37 -21.36
C GLU A 157 13.10 -3.06 -22.56
N LYS A 158 13.00 -2.36 -23.71
CA LYS A 158 12.44 -2.93 -24.95
C LYS A 158 13.27 -4.08 -25.49
N ALA A 159 14.60 -3.94 -25.51
CA ALA A 159 15.50 -4.99 -25.98
C ALA A 159 15.50 -6.20 -25.04
N LYS A 160 15.26 -6.01 -23.73
CA LYS A 160 15.06 -7.13 -22.80
C LYS A 160 13.78 -7.91 -23.13
N GLN A 161 12.69 -7.21 -23.45
CA GLN A 161 11.40 -7.84 -23.78
C GLN A 161 11.41 -8.57 -25.14
N GLN A 162 12.05 -7.99 -26.16
CA GLN A 162 12.05 -8.51 -27.55
C GLN A 162 13.29 -9.33 -27.90
N GLY A 163 14.33 -9.31 -27.05
CA GLY A 163 15.64 -9.88 -27.32
C GLY A 163 16.64 -8.86 -27.89
N MET A 164 17.94 -9.19 -27.81
CA MET A 164 19.03 -8.31 -28.26
C MET A 164 19.06 -8.19 -29.79
N HIS A 165 18.50 -7.10 -30.31
CA HIS A 165 18.56 -6.77 -31.73
C HIS A 165 19.96 -6.24 -32.15
N PRO A 166 20.48 -6.54 -33.35
CA PRO A 166 21.79 -6.05 -33.81
C PRO A 166 21.96 -4.53 -33.82
N ALA A 167 20.87 -3.77 -33.94
CA ALA A 167 20.88 -2.31 -33.91
C ALA A 167 21.05 -1.73 -32.48
N VAL A 168 20.72 -2.49 -31.42
CA VAL A 168 20.74 -1.98 -30.04
C VAL A 168 22.12 -1.48 -29.61
N PRO A 169 23.24 -2.19 -29.85
CA PRO A 169 24.57 -1.68 -29.52
C PRO A 169 24.92 -0.36 -30.20
N GLN A 170 24.45 -0.14 -31.43
CA GLN A 170 24.68 1.10 -32.17
C GLN A 170 23.82 2.23 -31.58
N ILE A 171 22.55 1.96 -31.26
CA ILE A 171 21.66 2.92 -30.58
C ILE A 171 22.27 3.38 -29.24
N VAL A 172 22.75 2.45 -28.42
CA VAL A 172 23.39 2.77 -27.12
C VAL A 172 24.63 3.63 -27.32
N LYS A 173 25.45 3.32 -28.33
CA LYS A 173 26.62 4.13 -28.69
C LYS A 173 26.21 5.55 -29.05
N THR A 174 25.24 5.72 -29.94
CA THR A 174 24.80 7.04 -30.39
C THR A 174 24.23 7.86 -29.23
N LEU A 175 23.39 7.26 -28.38
CA LEU A 175 22.83 7.96 -27.22
C LEU A 175 23.89 8.38 -26.20
N THR A 176 24.88 7.52 -25.90
CA THR A 176 25.97 7.85 -24.98
C THR A 176 26.91 8.91 -25.55
N GLN A 177 27.19 8.89 -26.86
CA GLN A 177 27.92 9.97 -27.54
C GLN A 177 27.17 11.31 -27.52
N SER A 178 25.83 11.27 -27.54
CA SER A 178 24.96 12.42 -27.37
C SER A 178 24.77 12.86 -25.91
N GLY A 179 25.56 12.32 -24.97
CA GLY A 179 25.57 12.74 -23.57
C GLY A 179 24.59 12.00 -22.65
N ALA A 180 24.03 10.86 -23.07
CA ALA A 180 23.24 10.01 -22.17
C ALA A 180 24.11 9.52 -21.00
N ILE A 181 23.64 9.73 -19.78
CA ILE A 181 24.26 9.22 -18.56
C ILE A 181 23.62 7.86 -18.26
N ILE A 182 24.45 6.83 -18.08
CA ILE A 182 23.97 5.51 -17.68
C ILE A 182 23.72 5.53 -16.17
N VAL A 183 22.47 5.75 -15.78
CA VAL A 183 22.03 5.80 -14.38
C VAL A 183 21.78 4.39 -13.81
N ASP A 184 21.73 4.28 -12.48
CA ASP A 184 21.45 3.04 -11.75
C ASP A 184 20.19 2.31 -12.23
N GLU A 185 19.11 3.04 -12.54
CA GLU A 185 17.87 2.47 -13.07
C GLU A 185 18.05 1.81 -14.45
N THR A 186 18.92 2.38 -15.30
CA THR A 186 19.31 1.80 -16.60
C THR A 186 20.15 0.54 -16.41
N ILE A 187 21.05 0.54 -15.43
CA ILE A 187 21.83 -0.65 -15.07
C ILE A 187 20.91 -1.75 -14.52
N ARG A 188 19.92 -1.39 -13.69
CA ARG A 188 18.90 -2.32 -13.20
C ARG A 188 18.07 -2.92 -14.35
N ALA A 189 17.64 -2.09 -15.30
CA ALA A 189 16.89 -2.55 -16.47
C ALA A 189 17.67 -3.57 -17.32
N ALA A 190 19.00 -3.47 -17.36
CA ALA A 190 19.88 -4.38 -18.09
C ALA A 190 20.06 -5.76 -17.41
N VAL A 191 19.50 -5.96 -16.22
CA VAL A 191 19.52 -7.27 -15.55
C VAL A 191 18.44 -8.16 -16.17
N ASP A 192 18.88 -9.24 -16.79
CA ASP A 192 18.01 -10.28 -17.34
C ASP A 192 17.80 -11.41 -16.30
N ARG A 193 16.76 -12.22 -16.48
CA ARG A 193 16.54 -13.46 -15.71
C ARG A 193 17.69 -14.45 -15.87
N LYS A 194 18.37 -14.45 -17.03
CA LYS A 194 19.54 -15.30 -17.29
C LYS A 194 20.61 -14.56 -18.07
N GLY A 195 21.87 -14.73 -17.66
CA GLY A 195 23.03 -14.19 -18.39
C GLY A 195 23.34 -12.73 -18.06
N THR A 196 24.26 -12.14 -18.82
CA THR A 196 24.85 -10.82 -18.52
C THR A 196 24.98 -9.93 -19.75
N THR A 197 24.28 -10.24 -20.84
CA THR A 197 24.52 -9.65 -22.17
C THR A 197 24.34 -8.13 -22.16
N PHE A 198 23.24 -7.63 -21.61
CA PHE A 198 22.97 -6.19 -21.53
C PHE A 198 23.90 -5.48 -20.52
N LEU A 199 24.25 -6.11 -19.41
CA LEU A 199 25.25 -5.58 -18.46
C LEU A 199 26.63 -5.42 -19.13
N GLN A 200 27.06 -6.42 -19.90
CA GLN A 200 28.29 -6.34 -20.69
C GLN A 200 28.23 -5.25 -21.75
N LEU A 201 27.07 -5.03 -22.38
CA LEU A 201 26.86 -3.94 -23.32
C LEU A 201 27.08 -2.58 -22.65
N LEU A 202 26.39 -2.31 -21.53
CA LEU A 202 26.54 -1.06 -20.78
C LEU A 202 27.98 -0.86 -20.27
N SER A 203 28.68 -1.95 -19.92
CA SER A 203 30.10 -1.88 -19.53
C SER A 203 31.03 -1.40 -20.64
N ARG A 204 30.71 -1.65 -21.92
CA ARG A 204 31.52 -1.16 -23.04
C ARG A 204 31.37 0.35 -23.24
N TYR A 205 30.28 0.93 -22.72
CA TYR A 205 29.95 2.35 -22.87
C TYR A 205 30.09 3.14 -21.56
N GLY A 206 30.88 2.63 -20.59
CA GLY A 206 31.33 3.42 -19.44
C GLY A 206 30.37 3.47 -18.25
N ALA A 207 29.45 2.51 -18.11
CA ALA A 207 28.60 2.42 -16.93
C ALA A 207 29.41 2.24 -15.63
N ASP A 208 29.12 3.05 -14.60
CA ASP A 208 29.76 2.98 -13.29
C ASP A 208 29.05 1.96 -12.39
N PHE A 209 29.33 0.67 -12.61
CA PHE A 209 28.74 -0.39 -11.79
C PHE A 209 29.13 -0.28 -10.32
N LYS A 210 30.37 0.11 -9.99
CA LYS A 210 30.83 0.12 -8.60
C LYS A 210 29.94 0.99 -7.71
N ASN A 211 29.57 2.18 -8.19
CA ASN A 211 28.78 3.11 -7.38
C ASN A 211 27.27 3.05 -7.69
N GLN A 212 26.86 2.59 -8.88
CA GLN A 212 25.45 2.61 -9.32
C GLN A 212 24.84 1.21 -9.52
N GLY A 213 25.61 0.14 -9.32
CA GLY A 213 25.19 -1.24 -9.55
C GLY A 213 24.41 -1.88 -8.42
N ALA A 214 24.13 -1.17 -7.32
CA ALA A 214 23.44 -1.72 -6.15
C ALA A 214 22.04 -2.25 -6.50
N LEU A 215 21.24 -1.44 -7.23
CA LEU A 215 19.90 -1.82 -7.68
C LEU A 215 19.94 -3.02 -8.61
N ALA A 216 20.92 -3.05 -9.52
CA ALA A 216 21.13 -4.17 -10.44
C ALA A 216 21.52 -5.46 -9.71
N LEU A 217 22.36 -5.37 -8.67
CA LEU A 217 22.75 -6.52 -7.87
C LEU A 217 21.54 -7.07 -7.09
N CYS A 218 20.68 -6.20 -6.56
CA CYS A 218 19.43 -6.60 -5.93
C CYS A 218 18.50 -7.34 -6.91
N SER A 219 18.24 -6.76 -8.10
CA SER A 219 17.39 -7.42 -9.11
C SER A 219 18.00 -8.74 -9.63
N ALA A 220 19.33 -8.81 -9.79
CA ALA A 220 20.01 -10.04 -10.20
C ALA A 220 19.83 -11.16 -9.16
N ALA A 221 19.87 -10.80 -7.88
CA ALA A 221 19.60 -11.72 -6.79
C ALA A 221 18.12 -12.15 -6.75
N GLN A 222 17.18 -11.22 -6.91
CA GLN A 222 15.75 -11.52 -6.98
C GLN A 222 15.42 -12.50 -8.12
N PHE A 223 16.02 -12.31 -9.31
CA PHE A 223 15.85 -13.24 -10.43
C PHE A 223 16.59 -14.57 -10.29
N GLY A 224 17.43 -14.76 -9.27
CA GLY A 224 18.26 -15.95 -9.13
C GLY A 224 19.36 -16.06 -10.20
N ASN A 225 19.80 -14.94 -10.78
CA ASN A 225 20.81 -14.91 -11.84
C ASN A 225 22.23 -14.86 -11.25
N TYR A 226 22.77 -16.03 -10.89
CA TYR A 226 24.13 -16.18 -10.34
C TYR A 226 25.23 -15.56 -11.20
N SER A 227 25.10 -15.68 -12.53
CA SER A 227 26.08 -15.12 -13.47
C SER A 227 26.12 -13.58 -13.38
N ALA A 228 24.96 -12.93 -13.31
CA ALA A 228 24.88 -11.48 -13.15
C ALA A 228 25.36 -11.02 -11.78
N VAL A 229 25.00 -11.74 -10.71
CA VAL A 229 25.51 -11.47 -9.35
C VAL A 229 27.04 -11.51 -9.34
N ASN A 230 27.65 -12.58 -9.86
CA ASN A 230 29.10 -12.73 -9.88
C ASN A 230 29.77 -11.61 -10.67
N TRP A 231 29.23 -11.34 -11.87
CA TRP A 231 29.77 -10.32 -12.74
C TRP A 231 29.70 -8.92 -12.10
N LEU A 232 28.61 -8.56 -11.42
CA LEU A 232 28.47 -7.28 -10.72
C LEU A 232 29.43 -7.16 -9.54
N LEU A 233 29.59 -8.24 -8.75
CA LEU A 233 30.57 -8.27 -7.66
C LEU A 233 32.01 -8.15 -8.19
N ASP A 234 32.34 -8.79 -9.31
CA ASP A 234 33.65 -8.68 -9.96
C ASP A 234 33.91 -7.26 -10.52
N LYS A 235 32.85 -6.52 -10.86
CA LYS A 235 32.92 -5.09 -11.19
C LYS A 235 33.06 -4.18 -9.96
N GLY A 236 33.08 -4.74 -8.76
CA GLY A 236 33.33 -4.03 -7.51
C GLY A 236 32.08 -3.49 -6.81
N VAL A 237 30.88 -3.95 -7.18
CA VAL A 237 29.66 -3.64 -6.41
C VAL A 237 29.79 -4.26 -5.02
N ASP A 238 29.66 -3.45 -3.96
CA ASP A 238 29.64 -3.96 -2.59
C ASP A 238 28.32 -4.67 -2.29
N VAL A 239 28.38 -5.96 -1.93
CA VAL A 239 27.22 -6.77 -1.56
C VAL A 239 26.49 -6.24 -0.32
N ASN A 240 27.18 -5.47 0.53
CA ASN A 240 26.64 -4.89 1.77
C ASN A 240 26.18 -3.43 1.61
N THR A 241 26.18 -2.90 0.38
CA THR A 241 25.65 -1.56 0.11
C THR A 241 24.16 -1.48 0.41
N THR A 242 23.64 -0.26 0.48
CA THR A 242 22.26 0.01 0.85
C THR A 242 21.44 0.59 -0.30
N LEU A 243 20.17 0.23 -0.33
CA LEU A 243 19.14 0.75 -1.22
C LEU A 243 18.10 1.51 -0.42
N GLN A 244 17.48 2.50 -1.06
CA GLN A 244 16.34 3.21 -0.51
C GLN A 244 15.14 2.27 -0.42
N ALA A 245 14.45 2.26 0.71
CA ALA A 245 13.24 1.48 0.94
C ALA A 245 12.03 2.40 1.01
N ASP A 246 11.37 2.62 -0.13
CA ASP A 246 10.24 3.55 -0.25
C ASP A 246 9.00 3.14 0.59
N LEU A 247 8.88 1.86 0.95
CA LEU A 247 7.80 1.35 1.81
C LEU A 247 8.06 1.57 3.31
N ILE A 248 9.23 2.09 3.69
CA ILE A 248 9.62 2.30 5.08
C ILE A 248 9.94 3.80 5.24
N GLU A 249 8.90 4.61 5.43
CA GLU A 249 9.07 6.01 5.83
C GLU A 249 9.32 6.10 7.34
N GLN A 250 10.25 6.93 7.80
CA GLN A 250 10.33 7.28 9.22
C GLN A 250 9.34 8.40 9.56
N GLU A 251 8.94 8.51 10.82
CA GLU A 251 8.05 9.58 11.31
C GLU A 251 8.60 11.01 11.08
N ASN A 252 9.90 11.14 10.82
CA ASN A 252 10.59 12.40 10.50
C ASN A 252 10.69 12.69 8.99
N GLY A 253 10.16 11.82 8.12
CA GLY A 253 10.25 11.96 6.66
C GLY A 253 11.63 11.59 6.07
N GLU A 254 12.55 11.02 6.85
CA GLU A 254 13.85 10.56 6.35
C GLU A 254 13.73 9.24 5.58
N GLN A 255 14.39 9.17 4.43
CA GLN A 255 14.46 7.98 3.58
C GLN A 255 15.24 6.87 4.28
N VAL A 256 14.59 5.73 4.55
CA VAL A 256 15.26 4.56 5.15
C VAL A 256 16.07 3.84 4.08
N LYS A 257 17.34 3.61 4.40
CA LYS A 257 18.24 2.78 3.58
C LYS A 257 18.46 1.43 4.24
N ILE A 258 18.29 0.36 3.47
CA ILE A 258 18.47 -1.03 3.92
C ILE A 258 19.45 -1.77 3.00
N THR A 259 20.10 -2.82 3.50
CA THR A 259 21.04 -3.64 2.73
C THR A 259 20.36 -4.35 1.56
N ILE A 260 21.14 -4.74 0.54
CA ILE A 260 20.64 -5.52 -0.60
C ILE A 260 19.93 -6.80 -0.15
N ILE A 261 20.49 -7.54 0.82
CA ILE A 261 19.91 -8.80 1.28
C ILE A 261 18.55 -8.59 1.96
N ALA A 262 18.37 -7.48 2.67
CA ALA A 262 17.08 -7.08 3.23
C ALA A 262 16.11 -6.68 2.11
N HIS A 263 16.54 -5.77 1.22
CA HIS A 263 15.70 -5.26 0.13
C HIS A 263 15.18 -6.39 -0.77
N ALA A 264 16.05 -7.28 -1.24
CA ALA A 264 15.69 -8.41 -2.09
C ALA A 264 14.75 -9.42 -1.41
N SER A 265 14.70 -9.42 -0.07
CA SER A 265 13.82 -10.28 0.71
C SER A 265 12.45 -9.66 1.00
N ILE A 266 12.32 -8.33 0.89
CA ILE A 266 11.15 -7.58 1.35
C ILE A 266 10.23 -7.18 0.19
N PHE A 267 10.81 -6.78 -0.94
CA PHE A 267 10.04 -6.29 -2.09
C PHE A 267 9.63 -7.45 -3.00
N GLY A 268 8.31 -7.68 -3.10
CA GLY A 268 7.67 -8.69 -3.95
C GLY A 268 6.77 -8.09 -5.05
N PRO A 269 5.99 -8.92 -5.77
CA PRO A 269 5.34 -8.55 -7.04
C PRO A 269 4.19 -7.53 -6.93
N HIS A 270 3.82 -7.08 -5.72
CA HIS A 270 2.58 -6.31 -5.50
C HIS A 270 2.74 -4.78 -5.55
N GLY A 271 3.90 -4.27 -5.96
CA GLY A 271 4.15 -2.83 -6.14
C GLY A 271 4.01 -2.40 -7.59
N ARG A 272 3.21 -1.36 -7.88
CA ARG A 272 3.32 -0.66 -9.17
C ARG A 272 4.64 0.12 -9.17
N GLU A 273 5.67 -0.44 -9.79
CA GLU A 273 6.97 0.22 -9.89
C GLU A 273 7.03 1.18 -11.09
N TYR A 274 7.61 2.35 -10.86
CA TYR A 274 8.05 3.27 -11.92
C TYR A 274 9.54 3.53 -11.76
N ALA A 275 10.28 3.57 -12.86
CA ALA A 275 11.64 4.08 -12.88
C ALA A 275 11.59 5.61 -12.84
N LYS A 276 12.33 6.22 -11.91
CA LYS A 276 12.52 7.67 -11.87
C LYS A 276 13.87 8.01 -12.50
N ILE A 277 13.84 8.61 -13.69
CA ILE A 277 15.05 8.99 -14.43
C ILE A 277 15.05 10.50 -14.59
N PHE A 278 15.81 11.19 -13.75
CA PHE A 278 15.76 12.64 -13.60
C PHE A 278 14.31 13.10 -13.36
N ASP A 279 13.75 13.91 -14.26
CA ASP A 279 12.39 14.44 -14.17
C ASP A 279 11.31 13.50 -14.75
N HIS A 280 11.70 12.31 -15.24
CA HIS A 280 10.78 11.35 -15.86
C HIS A 280 10.38 10.23 -14.88
N LYS A 281 9.08 9.91 -14.85
CA LYS A 281 8.54 8.69 -14.23
C LYS A 281 8.07 7.75 -15.34
N ILE A 282 8.77 6.63 -15.53
CA ILE A 282 8.48 5.65 -16.58
C ILE A 282 8.01 4.35 -15.93
N TRP A 283 6.80 3.91 -16.27
CA TRP A 283 6.22 2.69 -15.70
C TRP A 283 7.01 1.44 -16.09
N ARG A 284 7.20 0.54 -15.13
CA ARG A 284 7.72 -0.81 -15.37
C ARG A 284 6.56 -1.80 -15.38
N HIS A 285 6.68 -2.78 -16.27
CA HIS A 285 5.72 -3.89 -16.40
C HIS A 285 6.25 -5.19 -15.78
N GLU A 286 7.46 -5.18 -15.20
CA GLU A 286 8.10 -6.38 -14.66
C GLU A 286 7.87 -6.49 -13.15
N GLU A 287 7.18 -7.57 -12.75
CA GLU A 287 7.02 -7.94 -11.35
C GLU A 287 8.33 -8.49 -10.78
N MET A 288 8.77 -7.94 -9.65
CA MET A 288 10.00 -8.35 -8.98
C MET A 288 9.69 -9.48 -7.96
N PRO A 289 10.27 -10.68 -8.13
CA PRO A 289 10.10 -11.75 -7.16
C PRO A 289 10.89 -11.49 -5.88
N THR A 290 10.49 -12.12 -4.78
CA THR A 290 11.34 -12.20 -3.59
C THR A 290 12.50 -13.18 -3.85
N ILE A 291 13.68 -12.88 -3.31
CA ILE A 291 14.88 -13.72 -3.45
C ILE A 291 14.61 -15.18 -2.98
N GLY A 292 15.14 -16.19 -3.66
CA GLY A 292 15.08 -17.58 -3.20
C GLY A 292 16.09 -17.90 -2.09
N TYR A 293 15.93 -19.02 -1.38
CA TYR A 293 16.88 -19.47 -0.35
C TYR A 293 18.29 -19.67 -0.90
N ASP A 294 18.44 -20.41 -2.01
CA ASP A 294 19.75 -20.73 -2.58
C ASP A 294 20.54 -19.46 -2.92
N MET A 295 19.89 -18.45 -3.51
CA MET A 295 20.52 -17.18 -3.82
C MET A 295 20.80 -16.36 -2.55
N PHE A 296 19.90 -16.40 -1.57
CA PHE A 296 20.11 -15.75 -0.27
C PHE A 296 21.34 -16.32 0.44
N GLU A 297 21.46 -17.64 0.53
CA GLU A 297 22.63 -18.35 1.05
C GLU A 297 23.88 -18.03 0.23
N TYR A 298 23.76 -17.98 -1.10
CA TYR A 298 24.86 -17.63 -1.97
C TYR A 298 25.39 -16.21 -1.74
N LEU A 299 24.51 -15.21 -1.53
CA LEU A 299 24.94 -13.86 -1.17
C LEU A 299 25.70 -13.84 0.16
N VAL A 300 25.25 -14.60 1.16
CA VAL A 300 25.95 -14.76 2.44
C VAL A 300 27.34 -15.37 2.23
N TYR A 301 27.44 -16.43 1.41
CA TYR A 301 28.72 -17.01 1.00
C TYR A 301 29.64 -16.00 0.30
N ARG A 302 29.07 -15.07 -0.48
CA ARG A 302 29.79 -13.95 -1.12
C ARG A 302 30.12 -12.78 -0.19
N GLY A 303 29.82 -12.88 1.11
CA GLY A 303 30.17 -11.88 2.12
C GLY A 303 29.05 -10.92 2.49
N ALA A 304 27.79 -11.20 2.11
CA ALA A 304 26.65 -10.44 2.59
C ALA A 304 26.47 -10.66 4.09
N LYS A 305 26.46 -9.57 4.84
CA LYS A 305 26.15 -9.55 6.26
C LYS A 305 24.64 -9.65 6.43
N LEU A 306 24.21 -10.51 7.34
CA LEU A 306 22.81 -10.69 7.70
C LEU A 306 22.34 -9.51 8.55
N ARG A 307 22.18 -8.33 7.95
CA ARG A 307 21.79 -7.08 8.61
C ARG A 307 20.76 -6.34 7.78
N ALA A 308 19.83 -5.64 8.41
CA ALA A 308 18.88 -4.79 7.70
C ALA A 308 19.52 -3.45 7.33
N ASN A 309 20.27 -2.87 8.27
CA ASN A 309 21.10 -1.68 8.07
C ASN A 309 22.58 -2.03 8.30
N PRO A 310 23.53 -1.48 7.52
CA PRO A 310 24.97 -1.71 7.74
C PRO A 310 25.46 -1.41 9.17
N THR A 311 24.77 -0.51 9.89
CA THR A 311 25.11 -0.14 11.27
C THR A 311 24.54 -1.10 12.32
N ASP A 312 23.69 -2.04 11.93
CA ASP A 312 23.11 -3.01 12.86
C ASP A 312 24.18 -3.94 13.41
N THR A 313 24.22 -4.08 14.73
CA THR A 313 25.14 -4.98 15.42
C THR A 313 24.69 -6.44 15.36
N SER A 314 23.40 -6.70 15.10
CA SER A 314 22.78 -8.04 15.11
C SER A 314 21.83 -8.26 13.93
N PRO A 315 21.53 -9.51 13.56
CA PRO A 315 20.58 -9.82 12.49
C PRO A 315 19.10 -9.62 12.88
N ARG A 316 18.83 -9.16 14.11
CA ARG A 316 17.47 -9.06 14.66
C ARG A 316 16.51 -8.25 13.79
N GLN A 317 16.95 -7.10 13.29
CA GLN A 317 16.12 -6.24 12.45
C GLN A 317 15.85 -6.89 11.08
N LEU A 318 16.84 -7.57 10.49
CA LEU A 318 16.65 -8.32 9.25
C LEU A 318 15.64 -9.45 9.44
N LEU A 319 15.79 -10.21 10.52
CA LEU A 319 14.88 -11.30 10.87
C LEU A 319 13.45 -10.78 11.07
N HIS A 320 13.30 -9.68 11.81
CA HIS A 320 12.01 -9.03 12.01
C HIS A 320 11.35 -8.62 10.68
N LEU A 321 12.11 -8.01 9.76
CA LEU A 321 11.57 -7.60 8.45
C LEU A 321 11.16 -8.81 7.59
N ILE A 322 11.97 -9.86 7.54
CA ILE A 322 11.65 -11.07 6.78
C ILE A 322 10.39 -11.73 7.35
N ILE A 323 10.33 -11.93 8.66
CA ILE A 323 9.16 -12.58 9.29
C ILE A 323 7.89 -11.76 9.08
N GLY A 324 7.95 -10.44 9.25
CA GLY A 324 6.78 -9.55 9.17
C GLY A 324 6.14 -9.41 7.79
N ILE A 325 6.80 -9.89 6.73
CA ILE A 325 6.23 -9.94 5.38
C ILE A 325 5.59 -11.30 5.12
N GLY A 326 6.12 -12.35 5.74
CA GLY A 326 5.67 -13.72 5.55
C GLY A 326 6.18 -14.35 4.26
N ALA A 327 5.90 -15.64 4.11
CA ALA A 327 6.17 -16.39 2.88
C ALA A 327 5.11 -16.03 1.83
N GLY A 328 5.49 -15.65 0.61
CA GLY A 328 4.57 -15.59 -0.55
C GLY A 328 3.73 -16.86 -0.74
N GLU A 329 2.64 -16.79 -1.52
CA GLU A 329 1.64 -17.87 -1.69
C GLU A 329 2.28 -19.25 -1.99
N ASP A 330 3.45 -19.29 -2.65
CA ASP A 330 4.13 -20.53 -3.05
C ASP A 330 5.62 -20.65 -2.63
N ASN A 331 6.05 -20.08 -1.49
CA ASN A 331 7.50 -20.11 -1.13
C ASN A 331 7.86 -20.42 0.34
N TRP A 332 7.02 -21.19 1.04
CA TRP A 332 7.22 -21.49 2.48
C TRP A 332 8.58 -22.11 2.82
N GLU A 333 9.05 -23.11 2.06
CA GLU A 333 10.29 -23.82 2.38
C GLU A 333 11.51 -22.91 2.31
N SER A 334 11.63 -22.14 1.23
CA SER A 334 12.67 -21.13 1.04
C SER A 334 12.62 -20.07 2.14
N PHE A 335 11.43 -19.55 2.43
CA PHE A 335 11.23 -18.56 3.49
C PHE A 335 11.69 -19.07 4.85
N PHE A 336 11.25 -20.27 5.24
CA PHE A 336 11.60 -20.84 6.54
C PHE A 336 13.08 -21.23 6.60
N ALA A 337 13.68 -21.67 5.50
CA ALA A 337 15.11 -21.95 5.41
C ALA A 337 15.96 -20.69 5.64
N LYS A 338 15.55 -19.52 5.12
CA LYS A 338 16.24 -18.24 5.41
C LYS A 338 16.20 -17.90 6.90
N ILE A 339 15.05 -18.07 7.55
CA ILE A 339 14.92 -17.85 9.01
C ILE A 339 15.91 -18.74 9.77
N LYS A 340 15.96 -20.03 9.43
CA LYS A 340 16.92 -20.97 10.03
C LYS A 340 18.36 -20.55 9.80
N LEU A 341 18.73 -20.16 8.58
CA LEU A 341 20.08 -19.71 8.26
C LEU A 341 20.47 -18.50 9.11
N ILE A 342 19.58 -17.52 9.24
CA ILE A 342 19.83 -16.32 10.05
C ILE A 342 20.07 -16.66 11.51
N LEU A 343 19.26 -17.54 12.09
CA LEU A 343 19.34 -17.90 13.50
C LEU A 343 20.53 -18.81 13.81
N ASN A 344 20.95 -19.65 12.85
CA ASN A 344 22.09 -20.56 13.03
C ASN A 344 23.46 -19.89 12.82
N THR A 345 23.51 -18.76 12.11
CA THR A 345 24.77 -18.07 11.79
C THR A 345 25.25 -17.19 12.93
N GLU A 346 24.36 -16.45 13.58
CA GLU A 346 24.71 -15.59 14.70
C GLU A 346 23.63 -15.67 15.80
N PRO A 347 24.00 -15.95 17.07
CA PRO A 347 23.05 -16.01 18.15
C PRO A 347 22.46 -14.62 18.40
N LEU A 348 21.13 -14.54 18.44
CA LEU A 348 20.45 -13.34 18.91
C LEU A 348 20.70 -13.20 20.40
N ARG A 349 21.49 -12.20 20.81
CA ARG A 349 21.59 -11.82 22.22
C ARG A 349 20.39 -10.94 22.55
N ASP A 350 19.66 -11.30 23.60
CA ASP A 350 18.63 -10.43 24.16
C ASP A 350 19.30 -9.17 24.70
N ASP A 351 19.04 -8.05 24.03
CA ASP A 351 19.29 -6.74 24.60
C ASP A 351 17.97 -6.27 25.22
N GLU A 352 17.86 -6.39 26.54
CA GLU A 352 16.70 -5.92 27.32
C GLU A 352 16.50 -4.40 27.23
N SER A 353 17.51 -3.65 26.76
CA SER A 353 17.44 -2.19 26.66
C SER A 353 16.70 -1.67 25.42
N ARG A 354 16.58 -2.48 24.35
CA ARG A 354 15.89 -2.09 23.11
C ARG A 354 14.43 -2.55 23.15
N VAL A 355 13.56 -1.61 23.49
CA VAL A 355 12.10 -1.76 23.60
C VAL A 355 11.42 -2.01 22.25
N ASP A 356 12.12 -1.78 21.14
CA ASP A 356 11.51 -1.75 19.81
C ASP A 356 11.82 -3.01 19.00
N ARG A 357 10.77 -3.83 18.84
CA ARG A 357 10.59 -4.89 17.83
C ARG A 357 11.16 -6.26 18.22
N CYS A 358 10.31 -7.11 18.77
CA CYS A 358 10.59 -8.52 19.05
C CYS A 358 10.34 -9.38 17.78
N PRO A 359 11.27 -10.26 17.36
CA PRO A 359 11.03 -11.17 16.24
C PRO A 359 9.81 -12.09 16.40
N LEU A 360 9.40 -12.37 17.65
CA LEU A 360 8.20 -13.17 17.92
C LEU A 360 6.92 -12.43 17.50
N GLU A 361 6.84 -11.11 17.76
CA GLU A 361 5.69 -10.30 17.34
C GLU A 361 5.60 -10.20 15.81
N ALA A 362 6.75 -10.16 15.13
CA ALA A 362 6.80 -10.09 13.67
C ALA A 362 6.03 -11.24 12.98
N CYS A 363 5.86 -12.40 13.63
CA CYS A 363 5.05 -13.52 13.11
C CYS A 363 3.58 -13.15 12.88
N PHE A 364 3.14 -12.05 13.48
CA PHE A 364 1.78 -11.53 13.44
C PHE A 364 1.70 -10.17 12.73
N TRP A 365 2.82 -9.68 12.19
CA TRP A 365 2.89 -8.44 11.41
C TRP A 365 2.57 -8.72 9.93
N GLY A 366 1.95 -7.76 9.26
CA GLY A 366 1.72 -7.75 7.81
C GLY A 366 0.85 -6.55 7.38
N PRO A 367 1.11 -5.91 6.23
CA PRO A 367 0.32 -4.78 5.73
C PRO A 367 -1.12 -5.15 5.33
N PHE A 368 -1.43 -6.45 5.23
CA PHE A 368 -2.75 -6.95 4.88
C PHE A 368 -3.26 -7.84 6.01
N PHE A 369 -4.08 -7.25 6.89
CA PHE A 369 -4.67 -7.88 8.08
C PHE A 369 -5.55 -9.12 7.79
N TRP A 370 -5.72 -9.48 6.51
CA TRP A 370 -6.50 -10.63 6.03
C TRP A 370 -5.70 -11.62 5.18
N SER A 371 -4.42 -11.32 4.90
CA SER A 371 -3.53 -12.22 4.18
C SER A 371 -2.10 -12.06 4.68
N SER A 372 -1.87 -12.44 5.94
CA SER A 372 -0.59 -13.11 6.19
C SER A 372 -0.59 -14.33 5.29
N LEU A 373 0.19 -14.28 4.23
CA LEU A 373 0.42 -15.40 3.31
C LEU A 373 0.91 -16.66 4.07
N THR A 374 1.35 -16.51 5.33
CA THR A 374 1.58 -17.61 6.26
C THR A 374 0.34 -17.99 7.08
N THR A 375 0.01 -19.28 7.08
CA THR A 375 -1.06 -19.88 7.88
C THR A 375 -0.71 -19.95 9.37
N LEU A 376 -1.71 -20.10 10.25
CA LEU A 376 -1.46 -20.24 11.70
C LEU A 376 -0.49 -21.39 12.04
N PRO A 377 -0.58 -22.61 11.46
CA PRO A 377 0.42 -23.66 11.68
C PRO A 377 1.85 -23.23 11.32
N GLN A 378 2.02 -22.50 10.22
CA GLN A 378 3.31 -21.97 9.79
C GLN A 378 3.86 -20.92 10.78
N LYS A 379 3.01 -20.01 11.27
CA LYS A 379 3.39 -19.04 12.33
C LYS A 379 3.86 -19.76 13.59
N LEU A 380 3.16 -20.81 14.01
CA LEU A 380 3.52 -21.62 15.18
C LEU A 380 4.87 -22.33 15.00
N LEU A 381 5.19 -22.80 13.79
CA LEU A 381 6.50 -23.38 13.49
C LEU A 381 7.65 -22.36 13.61
N ILE A 382 7.43 -21.12 13.16
CA ILE A 382 8.41 -20.04 13.32
C ILE A 382 8.60 -19.75 14.80
N LEU A 383 7.51 -19.58 15.55
CA LEU A 383 7.55 -19.30 16.99
C LEU A 383 8.28 -20.40 17.76
N ASP A 384 7.96 -21.67 17.51
CA ASP A 384 8.66 -22.81 18.14
C ASP A 384 10.17 -22.76 17.86
N TYR A 385 10.56 -22.45 16.63
CA TYR A 385 11.97 -22.35 16.27
C TYR A 385 12.67 -21.16 16.93
N LEU A 386 12.02 -20.00 16.97
CA LEU A 386 12.51 -18.80 17.66
C LEU A 386 12.74 -19.06 19.16
N LEU A 387 11.80 -19.76 19.82
CA LEU A 387 11.95 -20.17 21.22
C LEU A 387 13.12 -21.14 21.42
N LYS A 388 13.29 -22.13 20.52
CA LYS A 388 14.42 -23.07 20.57
C LYS A 388 15.78 -22.36 20.44
N CYS A 389 15.82 -21.25 19.71
CA CYS A 389 17.00 -20.39 19.59
C CYS A 389 17.23 -19.48 20.80
N GLY A 390 16.38 -19.54 21.83
CA GLY A 390 16.57 -18.82 23.10
C GLY A 390 16.05 -17.39 23.12
N ILE A 391 15.18 -17.00 22.17
CA ILE A 391 14.58 -15.66 22.17
C ILE A 391 13.59 -15.55 23.33
N SER A 392 13.77 -14.53 24.18
CA SER A 392 12.89 -14.32 25.33
C SER A 392 11.48 -13.89 24.93
N VAL A 393 10.49 -14.51 25.58
CA VAL A 393 9.07 -14.16 25.52
C VAL A 393 8.69 -12.96 26.40
N ARG A 394 9.65 -12.38 27.14
CA ARG A 394 9.39 -11.25 28.06
C ARG A 394 9.27 -9.90 27.34
N GLN A 395 9.78 -9.77 26.12
CA GLN A 395 9.75 -8.52 25.36
C GLN A 395 8.45 -8.41 24.53
N ARG A 396 7.44 -7.73 25.08
CA ARG A 396 6.09 -7.51 24.52
C ARG A 396 5.29 -8.79 24.22
N CYS A 397 3.97 -8.74 24.38
CA CYS A 397 3.19 -9.98 24.50
C CYS A 397 2.70 -10.54 23.16
N VAL A 398 3.09 -11.79 22.89
CA VAL A 398 2.64 -12.59 21.75
C VAL A 398 1.30 -13.30 22.04
N LEU A 399 1.00 -13.53 23.32
CA LEU A 399 -0.19 -14.26 23.77
C LEU A 399 -1.50 -13.65 23.25
N PRO A 400 -1.71 -12.32 23.20
CA PRO A 400 -2.94 -11.73 22.67
C PRO A 400 -3.24 -12.21 21.25
N TYR A 401 -2.23 -12.27 20.38
CA TYR A 401 -2.39 -12.72 19.00
C TYR A 401 -2.74 -14.21 18.92
N LEU A 402 -2.08 -15.05 19.72
CA LEU A 402 -2.35 -16.48 19.75
C LEU A 402 -3.76 -16.79 20.24
N LEU A 403 -4.23 -16.05 21.25
CA LEU A 403 -5.58 -16.20 21.80
C LEU A 403 -6.66 -15.79 20.79
N LEU A 404 -6.50 -14.63 20.14
CA LEU A 404 -7.45 -14.15 19.12
C LEU A 404 -7.51 -15.06 17.89
N LEU A 405 -6.37 -15.61 17.46
CA LEU A 405 -6.29 -16.53 16.33
C LEU A 405 -6.76 -17.96 16.66
N GLY A 406 -7.11 -18.25 17.92
CA GLY A 406 -7.54 -19.58 18.35
C GLY A 406 -6.44 -20.63 18.27
N ALA A 407 -5.20 -20.27 18.65
CA ALA A 407 -4.08 -21.20 18.63
C ALA A 407 -4.32 -22.43 19.55
N PRO A 408 -3.73 -23.60 19.21
CA PRO A 408 -3.88 -24.80 20.02
C PRO A 408 -3.46 -24.57 21.47
N ARG A 409 -4.21 -25.17 22.41
CA ARG A 409 -3.98 -24.99 23.85
C ARG A 409 -2.55 -25.31 24.29
N SER A 410 -1.94 -26.34 23.72
CA SER A 410 -0.56 -26.73 24.00
C SER A 410 0.46 -25.64 23.69
N GLU A 411 0.25 -24.86 22.62
CA GLU A 411 1.17 -23.79 22.21
C GLU A 411 1.03 -22.57 23.12
N ILE A 412 -0.20 -22.21 23.50
CA ILE A 412 -0.44 -21.12 24.46
C ILE A 412 0.14 -21.49 25.83
N GLU A 413 -0.08 -22.72 26.32
CA GLU A 413 0.49 -23.20 27.59
C GLU A 413 2.02 -23.22 27.56
N LYS A 414 2.63 -23.58 26.44
CA LYS A 414 4.07 -23.53 26.25
C LYS A 414 4.61 -22.10 26.34
N MET A 415 3.93 -21.11 25.74
CA MET A 415 4.32 -19.69 25.85
C MET A 415 4.21 -19.19 27.29
N LEU A 416 3.12 -19.54 27.98
CA LEU A 416 2.92 -19.23 29.40
C LEU A 416 4.05 -19.82 30.26
N ASN A 417 4.38 -21.10 30.05
CA ASN A 417 5.44 -21.79 30.79
C ASN A 417 6.85 -21.28 30.46
N SER A 418 7.02 -20.64 29.30
CA SER A 418 8.29 -20.00 28.90
C SER A 418 8.51 -18.63 29.57
N GLY A 419 7.54 -18.15 30.37
CA GLY A 419 7.64 -16.90 31.13
C GLY A 419 7.15 -15.68 30.38
N ALA A 420 6.16 -15.84 29.48
CA ALA A 420 5.51 -14.72 28.80
C ALA A 420 4.81 -13.80 29.81
N ASP A 421 4.93 -12.48 29.62
CA ASP A 421 4.31 -11.49 30.49
C ASP A 421 2.78 -11.48 30.30
N LEU A 422 2.06 -11.79 31.37
CA LEU A 422 0.59 -11.88 31.38
C LEU A 422 -0.10 -10.52 31.28
N ASN A 423 0.61 -9.43 31.56
CA ASN A 423 0.07 -8.08 31.68
C ASN A 423 0.66 -7.12 30.63
N ALA A 424 1.62 -7.59 29.83
CA ALA A 424 2.14 -6.82 28.72
C ALA A 424 1.09 -6.66 27.61
N HIS A 425 0.93 -5.44 27.12
CA HIS A 425 0.15 -5.19 25.91
C HIS A 425 0.89 -5.67 24.67
N CYS A 426 0.15 -6.12 23.65
CA CYS A 426 0.70 -6.32 22.32
C CYS A 426 1.19 -4.99 21.68
N GLY A 427 2.14 -5.07 20.76
CA GLY A 427 2.71 -3.91 20.08
C GLY A 427 1.72 -3.04 19.28
N ARG A 428 2.08 -1.77 19.03
CA ARG A 428 1.34 -0.87 18.11
C ARG A 428 1.50 -1.33 16.66
N TRP A 429 0.40 -1.29 15.91
CA TRP A 429 0.43 -1.42 14.45
C TRP A 429 1.09 -0.19 13.80
N TRP A 430 1.87 -0.44 12.74
CA TRP A 430 2.45 0.59 11.88
C TRP A 430 1.36 1.43 11.21
N ARG A 431 1.56 2.74 11.17
CA ARG A 431 0.74 3.70 10.44
C ARG A 431 1.23 3.70 8.98
N SER A 432 0.47 3.15 8.05
CA SER A 432 0.67 3.48 6.62
C SER A 432 -0.12 4.77 6.33
N PRO A 433 0.53 5.88 5.96
CA PRO A 433 -0.16 7.14 5.63
C PRO A 433 -1.06 7.02 4.38
N ASP A 434 -0.74 6.09 3.46
CA ASP A 434 -1.26 6.15 2.09
C ASP A 434 -2.38 5.16 1.76
N LEU A 435 -2.66 4.17 2.60
CA LEU A 435 -3.61 3.11 2.25
C LEU A 435 -5.04 3.31 2.75
N GLY A 436 -5.33 4.36 3.51
CA GLY A 436 -6.68 4.87 3.75
C GLY A 436 -7.75 3.89 4.27
N VAL A 437 -7.43 2.63 4.56
CA VAL A 437 -8.39 1.62 4.99
C VAL A 437 -7.76 0.57 5.93
N PHE A 438 -8.50 0.34 7.03
CA PHE A 438 -8.50 -0.78 8.00
C PHE A 438 -7.83 -0.59 9.38
N ARG A 439 -8.65 -0.04 10.29
CA ARG A 439 -9.13 -0.58 11.59
C ARG A 439 -8.40 -1.79 12.19
N GLU A 440 -7.58 -1.54 13.22
CA GLU A 440 -7.79 -1.95 14.63
C GLU A 440 -6.58 -1.53 15.49
N HIS A 441 -6.68 -0.35 16.12
CA HIS A 441 -5.59 0.30 16.86
C HIS A 441 -5.49 -0.12 18.34
N ARG A 442 -6.11 -1.25 18.73
CA ARG A 442 -6.23 -1.69 20.13
C ARG A 442 -5.00 -2.46 20.58
N GLN A 443 -4.29 -1.93 21.58
CA GLN A 443 -3.22 -2.65 22.28
C GLN A 443 -3.85 -3.49 23.39
N ARG A 444 -3.82 -4.82 23.24
CA ARG A 444 -4.51 -5.78 24.10
C ARG A 444 -3.56 -6.49 25.05
N THR A 445 -3.97 -6.68 26.29
CA THR A 445 -3.38 -7.68 27.19
C THR A 445 -3.88 -9.10 26.86
N PRO A 446 -3.18 -10.15 27.33
CA PRO A 446 -3.64 -11.53 27.17
C PRO A 446 -5.07 -11.77 27.66
N ILE A 447 -5.45 -11.16 28.80
CA ILE A 447 -6.80 -11.33 29.36
C ILE A 447 -7.86 -10.62 28.50
N GLU A 448 -7.57 -9.42 28.00
CA GLU A 448 -8.45 -8.69 27.07
C GLU A 448 -8.66 -9.49 25.77
N ALA A 449 -7.60 -10.07 25.20
CA ALA A 449 -7.69 -10.92 24.02
C ALA A 449 -8.51 -12.20 24.25
N ALA A 450 -8.35 -12.84 25.41
CA ALA A 450 -9.15 -14.02 25.78
C ALA A 450 -10.64 -13.67 25.93
N VAL A 451 -10.94 -12.48 26.47
CA VAL A 451 -12.31 -11.95 26.57
C VAL A 451 -12.92 -11.69 25.19
N GLU A 452 -12.19 -11.02 24.30
CA GLU A 452 -12.66 -10.74 22.94
C GLU A 452 -12.89 -12.03 22.13
N ALA A 453 -12.07 -13.06 22.35
CA ALA A 453 -12.27 -14.39 21.79
C ALA A 453 -13.45 -15.17 22.43
N GLY A 454 -14.09 -14.63 23.48
CA GLY A 454 -15.20 -15.27 24.19
C GLY A 454 -14.80 -16.50 25.03
N SER A 455 -13.51 -16.69 25.31
CA SER A 455 -13.00 -17.90 25.95
C SER A 455 -12.95 -17.77 27.47
N LEU A 456 -14.02 -18.24 28.13
CA LEU A 456 -14.13 -18.25 29.58
C LEU A 456 -13.03 -19.10 30.25
N ASP A 457 -12.65 -20.22 29.63
CA ASP A 457 -11.58 -21.09 30.12
C ASP A 457 -10.22 -20.40 30.13
N TRP A 458 -9.89 -19.64 29.08
CA TRP A 458 -8.63 -18.88 29.04
C TRP A 458 -8.61 -17.74 30.05
N VAL A 459 -9.72 -17.00 30.18
CA VAL A 459 -9.82 -15.94 31.19
C VAL A 459 -9.61 -16.49 32.60
N ARG A 460 -10.25 -17.62 32.94
CA ARG A 460 -10.01 -18.30 34.22
C ARG A 460 -8.55 -18.70 34.39
N THR A 461 -7.98 -19.34 33.37
CA THR A 461 -6.59 -19.83 33.38
C THR A 461 -5.57 -18.69 33.56
N LEU A 462 -5.81 -17.52 32.96
CA LEU A 462 -4.94 -16.34 33.06
C LEU A 462 -5.06 -15.67 34.43
N ILE A 463 -6.28 -15.52 34.97
CA ILE A 463 -6.52 -14.99 36.32
C ILE A 463 -5.85 -15.89 37.37
N GLU A 464 -5.99 -17.21 37.27
CA GLU A 464 -5.33 -18.17 38.17
C GLU A 464 -3.79 -18.07 38.15
N ARG A 465 -3.22 -17.60 37.02
CA ARG A 465 -1.78 -17.35 36.88
C ARG A 465 -1.35 -15.92 37.27
N GLY A 466 -2.28 -15.08 37.73
CA GLY A 466 -1.98 -13.73 38.22
C GLY A 466 -2.06 -12.63 37.16
N ALA A 467 -2.82 -12.83 36.07
CA ALA A 467 -3.14 -11.75 35.14
C ALA A 467 -3.97 -10.66 35.83
N ASP A 468 -3.67 -9.39 35.54
CA ASP A 468 -4.37 -8.23 36.08
C ASP A 468 -5.60 -7.89 35.22
N ALA A 469 -6.78 -8.15 35.78
CA ALA A 469 -8.06 -7.84 35.15
C ALA A 469 -8.32 -6.32 35.00
N ASN A 470 -7.53 -5.48 35.67
CA ASN A 470 -7.64 -4.02 35.66
C ASN A 470 -6.56 -3.33 34.84
N SER A 471 -5.89 -4.08 33.96
CA SER A 471 -4.98 -3.48 32.99
C SER A 471 -5.66 -2.31 32.25
N PRO A 472 -5.04 -1.12 32.19
CA PRO A 472 -5.70 0.07 31.67
C PRO A 472 -5.91 -0.02 30.16
N ALA A 473 -7.06 0.48 29.69
CA ALA A 473 -7.37 0.55 28.27
C ALA A 473 -6.31 1.39 27.51
N LYS A 474 -5.60 0.77 26.56
CA LYS A 474 -4.48 1.39 25.85
C LYS A 474 -4.67 1.44 24.34
N GLY A 475 -4.23 2.54 23.74
CA GLY A 475 -4.36 2.78 22.30
C GLY A 475 -5.72 3.37 21.92
N PHE A 476 -5.86 3.70 20.64
CA PHE A 476 -7.09 4.27 20.11
C PHE A 476 -8.20 3.21 20.12
N GLY A 477 -9.34 3.51 20.73
CA GLY A 477 -10.43 2.58 20.93
C GLY A 477 -10.12 1.43 21.89
N GLY A 478 -9.07 1.55 22.73
CA GLY A 478 -8.71 0.51 23.72
C GLY A 478 -9.86 0.18 24.70
N ARG A 479 -9.78 -1.00 25.30
CA ARG A 479 -10.75 -1.52 26.28
C ARG A 479 -10.01 -2.18 27.44
N THR A 480 -10.55 -2.11 28.65
CA THR A 480 -10.22 -3.06 29.73
C THR A 480 -10.89 -4.40 29.45
N ALA A 481 -10.51 -5.45 30.19
CA ALA A 481 -11.16 -6.76 30.08
C ALA A 481 -12.68 -6.69 30.27
N LEU A 482 -13.15 -5.90 31.25
CA LEU A 482 -14.59 -5.74 31.50
C LEU A 482 -15.28 -4.93 30.38
N GLN A 483 -14.66 -3.85 29.91
CA GLN A 483 -15.20 -3.05 28.81
C GLN A 483 -15.31 -3.89 27.53
N ALA A 484 -14.30 -4.72 27.22
CA ALA A 484 -14.31 -5.63 26.07
C ALA A 484 -15.43 -6.68 26.19
N ALA A 485 -15.64 -7.24 27.38
CA ALA A 485 -16.72 -8.21 27.62
C ALA A 485 -18.10 -7.58 27.37
N CYS A 486 -18.33 -6.35 27.83
CA CYS A 486 -19.58 -5.62 27.58
C CYS A 486 -19.76 -5.18 26.12
N GLU A 487 -18.66 -5.06 25.37
CA GLU A 487 -18.67 -4.74 23.94
C GLU A 487 -18.82 -5.98 23.05
N ALA A 488 -18.71 -7.21 23.55
CA ALA A 488 -18.86 -8.39 22.70
C ALA A 488 -20.26 -8.47 22.06
N GLU A 489 -20.35 -9.04 20.86
CA GLU A 489 -21.62 -9.36 20.20
C GLU A 489 -21.95 -10.84 20.41
N CYS A 490 -23.21 -11.12 20.73
CA CYS A 490 -23.68 -12.48 20.99
C CYS A 490 -24.69 -12.87 19.91
N GLY A 491 -24.30 -13.81 19.04
CA GLY A 491 -25.15 -14.31 17.96
C GLY A 491 -26.21 -15.31 18.41
N SER A 492 -25.94 -16.05 19.50
CA SER A 492 -26.85 -17.05 20.06
C SER A 492 -27.18 -16.80 21.55
N PRO A 493 -28.27 -17.40 22.08
CA PRO A 493 -28.56 -17.38 23.52
C PRO A 493 -27.45 -17.99 24.38
N GLU A 494 -26.75 -19.00 23.86
CA GLU A 494 -25.63 -19.65 24.55
C GLU A 494 -24.44 -18.70 24.67
N ASP A 495 -24.11 -17.98 23.59
CA ASP A 495 -23.04 -16.95 23.59
C ASP A 495 -23.36 -15.85 24.59
N ARG A 496 -24.63 -15.43 24.66
CA ARG A 496 -25.08 -14.44 25.65
C ARG A 496 -24.88 -14.92 27.07
N ALA A 497 -25.31 -16.15 27.37
CA ALA A 497 -25.11 -16.75 28.70
C ALA A 497 -23.61 -16.87 29.04
N ASN A 498 -22.78 -17.27 28.08
CA ASN A 498 -21.34 -17.34 28.23
C ASN A 498 -20.72 -15.96 28.49
N ASN A 499 -21.12 -14.93 27.75
CA ASN A 499 -20.67 -13.55 27.94
C ASN A 499 -21.07 -13.00 29.31
N ILE A 500 -22.30 -13.27 29.78
CA ILE A 500 -22.73 -12.88 31.13
C ILE A 500 -21.89 -13.58 32.20
N ASN A 501 -21.60 -14.88 32.03
CA ASN A 501 -20.72 -15.61 32.94
C ASN A 501 -19.30 -15.04 32.94
N LEU A 502 -18.82 -14.58 31.78
CA LEU A 502 -17.52 -13.92 31.63
C LEU A 502 -17.48 -12.59 32.40
N ILE A 503 -18.51 -11.75 32.26
CA ILE A 503 -18.64 -10.48 32.98
C ILE A 503 -18.68 -10.74 34.50
N LYS A 504 -19.49 -11.71 34.95
CA LYS A 504 -19.56 -12.11 36.35
C LYS A 504 -18.21 -12.59 36.88
N LEU A 505 -17.48 -13.38 36.09
CA LEU A 505 -16.14 -13.86 36.46
C LEU A 505 -15.15 -12.70 36.63
N LEU A 506 -15.14 -11.72 35.72
CA LEU A 506 -14.27 -10.56 35.80
C LEU A 506 -14.58 -9.71 37.03
N ILE A 507 -15.86 -9.39 37.28
CA ILE A 507 -16.30 -8.61 38.45
C ILE A 507 -15.94 -9.35 39.75
N ALA A 508 -16.19 -10.66 39.83
CA ALA A 508 -15.86 -11.47 41.01
C ALA A 508 -14.35 -11.51 41.30
N ASN A 509 -13.50 -11.27 40.29
CA ASN A 509 -12.04 -11.16 40.43
C ASN A 509 -11.55 -9.71 40.51
N GLY A 510 -12.43 -8.77 40.86
CA GLY A 510 -12.06 -7.40 41.18
C GLY A 510 -11.90 -6.48 39.98
N ALA A 511 -12.47 -6.80 38.83
CA ALA A 511 -12.51 -5.87 37.69
C ALA A 511 -13.25 -4.57 38.08
N ASP A 512 -12.64 -3.42 37.81
CA ASP A 512 -13.17 -2.10 38.09
C ASP A 512 -14.31 -1.78 37.10
N VAL A 513 -15.53 -1.80 37.63
CA VAL A 513 -16.77 -1.47 36.91
C VAL A 513 -16.74 -0.06 36.33
N ASN A 514 -16.01 0.84 36.96
CA ASN A 514 -15.89 2.26 36.59
C ASN A 514 -14.54 2.60 35.96
N ALA A 515 -13.80 1.59 35.47
CA ALA A 515 -12.53 1.81 34.82
C ALA A 515 -12.66 2.88 33.70
N PRO A 516 -11.73 3.86 33.64
CA PRO A 516 -11.84 4.95 32.69
C PRO A 516 -11.72 4.45 31.25
N PRO A 517 -12.40 5.13 30.31
CA PRO A 517 -12.26 4.81 28.89
C PRO A 517 -10.88 5.21 28.34
N ALA A 518 -10.45 4.57 27.24
CA ALA A 518 -9.28 5.02 26.49
C ALA A 518 -9.44 6.47 25.97
N SER A 519 -8.34 7.19 25.77
CA SER A 519 -8.34 8.63 25.45
C SER A 519 -9.02 9.01 24.13
N GLY A 520 -9.13 8.09 23.17
CA GLY A 520 -9.86 8.28 21.91
C GLY A 520 -10.78 7.10 21.62
N CYS A 521 -12.05 7.37 21.32
CA CYS A 521 -13.11 6.37 21.09
C CYS A 521 -13.22 5.30 22.21
N GLY A 522 -12.85 5.66 23.43
CA GLY A 522 -13.01 4.83 24.62
C GLY A 522 -14.42 4.93 25.18
N VAL A 523 -14.90 3.87 25.82
CA VAL A 523 -16.21 3.80 26.50
C VAL A 523 -16.09 3.02 27.80
N THR A 524 -16.85 3.40 28.82
CA THR A 524 -16.96 2.61 30.05
C THR A 524 -17.79 1.34 29.81
N ALA A 525 -17.69 0.36 30.72
CA ALA A 525 -18.47 -0.86 30.62
C ALA A 525 -19.99 -0.59 30.58
N PHE A 526 -20.45 0.39 31.36
CA PHE A 526 -21.86 0.80 31.40
C PHE A 526 -22.29 1.53 30.12
N GLN A 527 -21.46 2.44 29.60
CA GLN A 527 -21.70 3.13 28.33
C GLN A 527 -21.84 2.12 27.17
N CYS A 528 -20.99 1.07 27.12
CA CYS A 528 -21.13 -0.03 26.15
C CYS A 528 -22.48 -0.74 26.26
N ALA A 529 -22.86 -1.17 27.47
CA ALA A 529 -24.09 -1.90 27.71
C ALA A 529 -25.34 -1.08 27.32
N ALA A 530 -25.32 0.22 27.64
CA ALA A 530 -26.36 1.17 27.27
C ALA A 530 -26.49 1.35 25.75
N ALA A 531 -25.39 1.58 25.04
CA ALA A 531 -25.39 1.74 23.58
C ALA A 531 -25.93 0.50 22.84
N LYS A 532 -25.61 -0.69 23.37
CA LYS A 532 -26.12 -1.96 22.83
C LYS A 532 -27.54 -2.30 23.25
N GLY A 533 -28.11 -1.60 24.23
CA GLY A 533 -29.42 -1.93 24.81
C GLY A 533 -29.42 -3.24 25.60
N ASN A 534 -28.26 -3.69 26.11
CA ASN A 534 -28.16 -4.94 26.85
C ASN A 534 -28.53 -4.73 28.33
N PHE A 535 -29.84 -4.85 28.62
CA PHE A 535 -30.39 -4.65 29.96
C PHE A 535 -29.79 -5.56 31.03
N GLU A 536 -29.58 -6.83 30.71
CA GLU A 536 -29.08 -7.79 31.69
C GLU A 536 -27.67 -7.41 32.14
N VAL A 537 -26.80 -7.00 31.20
CA VAL A 537 -25.47 -6.49 31.53
C VAL A 537 -25.54 -5.13 32.22
N ALA A 538 -26.41 -4.21 31.78
CA ALA A 538 -26.57 -2.91 32.42
C ALA A 538 -26.99 -3.03 33.90
N LEU A 539 -27.96 -3.90 34.20
CA LEU A 539 -28.39 -4.19 35.58
C LEU A 539 -27.26 -4.82 36.40
N LEU A 540 -26.56 -5.81 35.84
CA LEU A 540 -25.42 -6.43 36.51
C LEU A 540 -24.33 -5.42 36.88
N LEU A 541 -24.02 -4.47 35.99
CA LEU A 541 -23.05 -3.41 36.25
C LEU A 541 -23.55 -2.44 37.33
N LEU A 542 -24.83 -2.06 37.32
CA LEU A 542 -25.43 -1.18 38.33
C LEU A 542 -25.45 -1.82 39.72
N ASP A 543 -25.78 -3.11 39.80
CA ASP A 543 -25.74 -3.89 41.05
C ASP A 543 -24.32 -3.93 41.65
N ASN A 544 -23.30 -3.72 40.83
CA ASN A 544 -21.90 -3.63 41.24
C ASN A 544 -21.35 -2.19 41.26
N GLY A 545 -22.24 -1.17 41.26
CA GLY A 545 -21.87 0.22 41.51
C GLY A 545 -21.39 1.01 40.29
N ALA A 546 -21.83 0.66 39.08
CA ALA A 546 -21.53 1.45 37.88
C ALA A 546 -22.04 2.90 37.98
N ASP A 547 -21.20 3.85 37.60
CA ASP A 547 -21.55 5.25 37.48
C ASP A 547 -22.33 5.50 36.18
N ILE A 548 -23.63 5.76 36.34
CA ILE A 548 -24.58 6.06 35.27
C ILE A 548 -24.13 7.28 34.45
N ASN A 549 -23.50 8.25 35.11
CA ASN A 549 -23.15 9.56 34.55
C ASN A 549 -21.64 9.75 34.37
N ALA A 550 -20.90 8.63 34.22
CA ALA A 550 -19.48 8.68 33.89
C ALA A 550 -19.24 9.53 32.64
N SER A 551 -18.23 10.40 32.70
CA SER A 551 -17.90 11.31 31.60
C SER A 551 -17.45 10.53 30.35
N PRO A 552 -17.78 10.99 29.14
CA PRO A 552 -17.31 10.37 27.91
C PRO A 552 -15.80 10.58 27.71
N SER A 553 -15.18 9.73 26.87
CA SER A 553 -13.84 10.02 26.34
C SER A 553 -13.88 11.15 25.31
N ASN A 554 -12.72 11.65 24.87
CA ASN A 554 -12.65 12.63 23.79
C ASN A 554 -13.31 12.06 22.52
N GLY A 555 -14.38 12.71 22.07
CA GLY A 555 -15.19 12.25 20.93
C GLY A 555 -16.09 11.04 21.23
N GLY A 556 -16.25 10.64 22.50
CA GLY A 556 -17.12 9.53 22.93
C GLY A 556 -18.52 9.96 23.39
N PHE A 557 -19.32 8.99 23.85
CA PHE A 557 -20.70 9.21 24.30
C PHE A 557 -20.89 8.86 25.78
N CYS A 558 -21.77 9.56 26.49
CA CYS A 558 -22.26 9.07 27.77
C CYS A 558 -23.27 7.92 27.57
N ALA A 559 -23.75 7.30 28.65
CA ALA A 559 -24.66 6.16 28.55
C ALA A 559 -25.98 6.52 27.84
N LEU A 560 -26.57 7.67 28.17
CA LEU A 560 -27.81 8.14 27.53
C LEU A 560 -27.60 8.42 26.04
N ASP A 561 -26.54 9.16 25.70
CA ASP A 561 -26.22 9.52 24.31
C ASP A 561 -25.97 8.28 23.46
N GLY A 562 -25.25 7.29 24.00
CA GLY A 562 -25.02 6.00 23.33
C GLY A 562 -26.31 5.21 23.09
N ALA A 563 -27.22 5.15 24.06
CA ALA A 563 -28.51 4.45 23.91
C ALA A 563 -29.43 5.13 22.87
N VAL A 564 -29.42 6.46 22.83
CA VAL A 564 -30.14 7.26 21.83
C VAL A 564 -29.57 7.01 20.43
N TRP A 565 -28.25 7.08 20.31
CA TRP A 565 -27.55 6.84 19.05
C TRP A 565 -27.82 5.42 18.51
N GLY A 566 -27.80 4.42 19.40
CA GLY A 566 -28.15 3.04 19.07
C GLY A 566 -29.65 2.78 18.81
N GLY A 567 -30.50 3.80 18.91
CA GLY A 567 -31.95 3.71 18.69
C GLY A 567 -32.67 2.83 19.72
N ARG A 568 -32.10 2.66 20.92
CA ARG A 568 -32.58 1.72 21.94
C ARG A 568 -33.66 2.36 22.82
N THR A 569 -34.86 2.56 22.30
CA THR A 569 -35.96 3.28 22.99
C THR A 569 -36.21 2.80 24.42
N ASP A 570 -36.27 1.49 24.63
CA ASP A 570 -36.51 0.92 25.96
C ASP A 570 -35.36 1.26 26.93
N MET A 571 -34.11 1.22 26.44
CA MET A 571 -32.93 1.53 27.24
C MET A 571 -32.88 3.02 27.55
N VAL A 572 -33.24 3.89 26.60
CA VAL A 572 -33.39 5.34 26.85
C VAL A 572 -34.41 5.58 27.96
N GLN A 573 -35.58 4.94 27.89
CA GLN A 573 -36.59 5.08 28.93
C GLN A 573 -36.08 4.64 30.30
N PHE A 574 -35.35 3.53 30.36
CA PHE A 574 -34.73 3.04 31.59
C PHE A 574 -33.68 4.01 32.14
N LEU A 575 -32.75 4.48 31.30
CA LEU A 575 -31.69 5.41 31.66
C LEU A 575 -32.24 6.74 32.19
N LEU A 576 -33.29 7.28 31.56
CA LEU A 576 -33.98 8.47 32.05
C LEU A 576 -34.54 8.25 33.45
N ASN A 577 -35.22 7.12 33.68
CA ASN A 577 -35.83 6.78 34.97
C ASN A 577 -34.81 6.63 36.11
N ILE A 578 -33.57 6.24 35.80
CA ILE A 578 -32.48 6.15 36.80
C ILE A 578 -31.63 7.43 36.86
N GLY A 579 -32.02 8.50 36.17
CA GLY A 579 -31.40 9.82 36.27
C GLY A 579 -30.15 10.01 35.42
N ALA A 580 -30.02 9.31 34.30
CA ALA A 580 -28.95 9.53 33.33
C ALA A 580 -29.11 10.89 32.62
N VAL A 581 -27.99 11.57 32.33
CA VAL A 581 -27.94 12.84 31.60
C VAL A 581 -27.02 12.77 30.37
N SER A 582 -27.21 13.67 29.39
CA SER A 582 -26.37 13.78 28.19
C SER A 582 -25.07 14.55 28.46
N TYR A 583 -24.06 14.38 27.60
CA TYR A 583 -22.87 15.23 27.58
C TYR A 583 -22.61 15.84 26.18
N PRO A 584 -22.36 17.16 26.06
CA PRO A 584 -22.38 18.16 27.13
C PRO A 584 -23.77 18.33 27.73
N LYS A 585 -23.83 18.62 29.04
CA LYS A 585 -25.08 18.65 29.81
C LYS A 585 -26.09 19.69 29.32
N GLY A 586 -25.64 20.84 28.79
CA GLY A 586 -26.52 21.95 28.44
C GLY A 586 -27.36 22.44 29.64
N GLU A 587 -28.37 23.27 29.39
CA GLU A 587 -29.29 23.75 30.44
C GLU A 587 -30.29 22.66 30.86
N SER A 588 -30.76 21.90 29.87
CA SER A 588 -31.77 20.86 30.05
C SER A 588 -31.23 19.58 30.71
N GLY A 589 -29.94 19.30 30.59
CA GLY A 589 -29.36 18.00 30.91
C GLY A 589 -29.41 17.00 29.75
N TYR A 590 -30.03 17.35 28.62
CA TYR A 590 -30.39 16.42 27.55
C TYR A 590 -30.09 16.93 26.13
N ARG A 591 -29.40 18.08 25.99
CA ARG A 591 -29.16 18.76 24.71
C ARG A 591 -28.62 17.82 23.64
N GLU A 592 -27.53 17.12 23.95
CA GLU A 592 -26.83 16.30 22.98
C GLU A 592 -27.62 15.04 22.62
N ALA A 593 -28.29 14.42 23.58
CA ALA A 593 -29.20 13.30 23.35
C ALA A 593 -30.34 13.68 22.39
N ILE A 594 -30.93 14.87 22.55
CA ILE A 594 -31.99 15.36 21.65
C ILE A 594 -31.43 15.65 20.25
N ARG A 595 -30.25 16.28 20.17
CA ARG A 595 -29.59 16.66 18.92
C ARG A 595 -29.15 15.45 18.09
N SER A 596 -28.59 14.44 18.74
CA SER A 596 -28.05 13.23 18.10
C SER A 596 -29.12 12.19 17.76
N SER A 597 -30.33 12.31 18.32
CA SER A 597 -31.44 11.40 18.04
C SER A 597 -31.92 11.51 16.60
N ARG A 598 -31.77 10.42 15.84
CA ARG A 598 -32.34 10.26 14.50
C ARG A 598 -33.79 9.74 14.53
N ASN A 599 -34.37 9.54 15.71
CA ASN A 599 -35.70 8.97 15.91
C ASN A 599 -36.59 9.95 16.67
N GLY A 600 -37.59 10.50 15.99
CA GLY A 600 -38.53 11.47 16.58
C GLY A 600 -39.23 10.96 17.84
N ALA A 601 -39.52 9.66 17.95
CA ALA A 601 -40.15 9.10 19.14
C ALA A 601 -39.21 9.10 20.37
N ILE A 602 -37.92 8.83 20.17
CA ILE A 602 -36.90 8.92 21.23
C ILE A 602 -36.70 10.38 21.63
N THR A 603 -36.67 11.29 20.66
CA THR A 603 -36.56 12.73 20.90
C THR A 603 -37.73 13.24 21.74
N ASP A 604 -38.97 12.86 21.38
CA ASP A 604 -40.17 13.25 22.09
C ASP A 604 -40.23 12.64 23.50
N LEU A 605 -39.77 11.40 23.66
CA LEU A 605 -39.64 10.75 24.97
C LEU A 605 -38.75 11.56 25.92
N ILE A 606 -37.56 11.95 25.46
CA ILE A 606 -36.59 12.72 26.26
C ILE A 606 -37.16 14.09 26.59
N ARG A 607 -37.79 14.78 25.62
CA ARG A 607 -38.44 16.08 25.84
C ARG A 607 -39.55 15.99 26.89
N GLN A 608 -40.44 15.01 26.77
CA GLN A 608 -41.53 14.81 27.73
C GLN A 608 -41.00 14.50 29.13
N TYR A 609 -39.95 13.70 29.24
CA TYR A 609 -39.30 13.40 30.52
C TYR A 609 -38.68 14.66 31.15
N ALA A 610 -37.94 15.44 30.36
CA ALA A 610 -37.31 16.69 30.81
C ALA A 610 -38.35 17.70 31.33
N LEU A 611 -39.45 17.90 30.60
CA LEU A 611 -40.54 18.79 31.00
C LEU A 611 -41.23 18.33 32.29
N LYS A 612 -41.48 17.02 32.45
CA LYS A 612 -42.03 16.44 33.69
C LYS A 612 -41.10 16.65 34.88
N GLY A 613 -39.78 16.62 34.66
CA GLY A 613 -38.75 16.89 35.67
C GLY A 613 -38.52 18.37 35.98
N GLY A 614 -39.32 19.28 35.41
CA GLY A 614 -39.18 20.73 35.62
C GLY A 614 -37.94 21.34 34.96
N LYS A 615 -37.36 20.67 33.97
CA LYS A 615 -36.26 21.21 33.15
C LYS A 615 -36.84 22.11 32.06
N SER A 616 -36.18 23.23 31.80
CA SER A 616 -36.57 24.25 30.81
C SER A 616 -35.34 24.73 30.03
N GLY A 617 -35.52 25.15 28.77
CA GLY A 617 -34.46 25.69 27.91
C GLY A 617 -34.83 25.64 26.43
N GLU A 618 -34.19 26.46 25.59
CA GLU A 618 -34.44 26.52 24.13
C GLU A 618 -34.18 25.16 23.44
N GLU A 619 -33.27 24.38 24.00
CA GLU A 619 -32.88 23.01 23.60
C GLU A 619 -34.05 21.99 23.61
N LEU A 620 -35.12 22.26 24.37
CA LEU A 620 -36.28 21.38 24.51
C LEU A 620 -37.43 21.74 23.53
N SER A 621 -37.29 22.83 22.76
CA SER A 621 -38.32 23.30 21.83
C SER A 621 -38.40 22.42 20.56
N ALA A 622 -39.57 22.41 19.92
CA ALA A 622 -39.86 21.57 18.75
C ALA A 622 -39.16 22.03 17.45
N ASP A 623 -38.66 23.27 17.40
CA ASP A 623 -38.37 23.98 16.15
C ASP A 623 -36.87 24.16 15.84
N TRP A 624 -35.97 23.41 16.49
CA TRP A 624 -34.53 23.64 16.33
C TRP A 624 -33.96 23.25 14.96
N PHE A 625 -34.64 22.37 14.20
CA PHE A 625 -34.15 21.90 12.89
C PHE A 625 -34.31 22.91 11.74
N ASP A 626 -35.08 23.99 11.89
CA ASP A 626 -35.31 24.96 10.81
C ASP A 626 -34.39 26.19 10.85
N ASN A 627 -33.61 26.41 11.92
CA ASN A 627 -32.83 27.65 12.10
C ASN A 627 -31.31 27.51 12.05
N PHE A 628 -30.73 26.32 11.83
CA PHE A 628 -29.29 26.18 11.64
C PHE A 628 -28.89 26.44 10.17
N LYS A 629 -28.94 27.71 9.76
CA LYS A 629 -28.03 28.18 8.71
C LYS A 629 -26.66 28.38 9.34
N ALA A 630 -25.63 27.90 8.65
CA ALA A 630 -24.23 28.13 8.97
C ALA A 630 -23.98 29.61 9.22
N ASP A 631 -23.80 29.99 10.48
CA ASP A 631 -23.08 31.17 10.95
C ASP A 631 -23.08 31.12 12.48
N ASP A 632 -22.02 30.55 13.05
CA ASP A 632 -21.38 31.03 14.27
C ASP A 632 -20.04 30.30 14.38
N THR A 633 -19.05 30.92 13.74
CA THR A 633 -17.63 30.68 13.96
C THR A 633 -17.27 31.42 15.25
N ASP A 634 -17.32 30.73 16.38
CA ASP A 634 -16.56 31.17 17.55
C ASP A 634 -15.10 30.77 17.32
N GLU A 635 -14.35 31.72 16.79
CA GLU A 635 -12.89 31.72 16.64
C GLU A 635 -12.21 31.55 18.02
N ALA A 636 -12.09 30.31 18.49
CA ALA A 636 -11.09 29.93 19.48
C ALA A 636 -10.82 28.40 19.43
N SER A 637 -9.67 28.05 18.84
CA SER A 637 -8.98 26.74 18.83
C SER A 637 -9.09 25.82 17.59
N ASP A 638 -9.52 26.34 16.44
CA ASP A 638 -9.59 25.56 15.18
C ASP A 638 -8.23 25.13 14.57
N ALA A 639 -7.10 25.47 15.19
CA ALA A 639 -5.79 25.01 14.72
C ALA A 639 -5.45 23.55 15.11
N GLU A 640 -6.25 22.89 15.97
CA GLU A 640 -6.02 21.49 16.39
C GLU A 640 -7.07 20.48 15.87
N MET A 641 -8.13 20.91 15.20
CA MET A 641 -9.24 20.03 14.75
C MET A 641 -9.26 19.68 13.26
N GLU A 642 -8.50 20.36 12.38
CA GLU A 642 -8.57 20.17 10.92
C GLU A 642 -7.98 18.84 10.39
N ASN A 643 -7.44 17.97 11.24
CA ASN A 643 -6.91 16.66 10.85
C ASN A 643 -7.59 15.45 11.51
N GLN A 644 -8.81 15.63 12.05
CA GLN A 644 -9.56 14.51 12.66
C GLN A 644 -10.64 13.95 11.70
N PRO A 645 -10.73 12.61 11.53
CA PRO A 645 -11.77 11.99 10.71
C PRO A 645 -13.17 12.32 11.22
N SER A 646 -14.13 12.48 10.31
CA SER A 646 -15.52 12.76 10.67
C SER A 646 -16.11 11.61 11.49
N TRP A 647 -16.97 11.91 12.47
CA TRP A 647 -17.58 10.90 13.35
C TRP A 647 -18.38 9.81 12.60
N GLU A 648 -18.72 10.05 11.32
CA GLU A 648 -19.39 9.10 10.41
C GLU A 648 -18.47 7.96 9.93
N ASP A 649 -17.14 8.15 9.97
CA ASP A 649 -16.14 7.17 9.52
C ASP A 649 -15.87 6.03 10.53
N TRP A 650 -16.47 6.11 11.73
CA TRP A 650 -16.06 5.35 12.93
C TRP A 650 -16.97 4.18 13.36
N LEU A 651 -17.86 3.69 12.52
CA LEU A 651 -18.79 2.59 12.88
C LEU A 651 -18.37 1.19 12.44
N PRO A 652 -18.36 0.16 13.29
CA PRO A 652 -18.64 -1.21 12.84
C PRO A 652 -20.07 -1.26 12.28
N LEU A 653 -20.24 -1.91 11.12
CA LEU A 653 -21.54 -2.28 10.57
C LEU A 653 -22.26 -3.24 11.50
#